data_AF-A0A970IR60-F1
#
_entry.id   AF-A0A970IR60-F1
#
_cell.length_a   1.000
_cell.length_b   1.000
_cell.length_c   1.000
_cell.angle_alpha   90.00
_cell.angle_beta   90.00
_cell.angle_gamma   90.00
#
_symmetry.space_group_name_H-M   'P 1'
#
loop_
_entity.id
_entity.type
_entity.pdbx_description
1 polymer ?
#
loop_
_entity_poly.entity_id
_entity_poly.type
_entity_poly.pdbx_seq_one_letter_code
_entity_poly.pdbx_strand_id
1 'polypeptide(L)'
;MKKTFILIITILSFGVTFLKVNNEQIIASESENQALFKAAWVSSVVGEGNYTSENNFKNSMNSILDTLEYYGYNALIFHVRTHNNALYPSALNPKASVMSGINFNSFDPLSWLIEATHQRGIEFHAWLNPYRLGTNYLGTMPTENPASNQNNILSKNGTRILNPGLPNVRQFIFDTVNEIIENYDVDAIHFDDYFYIDLGANGSISGSNTILNEPDQNTFIQYNSGYNTSSASAKADWRREQVNLLVEGVYNTIQDFNSVNNKHVQFGISPTGIYKNGNGIVNYDSNGLPLTTGSQTGGQTHYSSYLFADSLKWIGEGWLDYILPQSYWATNHPVAAYGKVMGWWDKVVKHLNVNLYSGIGLYMSLSSTTHAWYSDENQLKTQFEMIEDYENVLGYSVFSYKHVEMGINSSTSLTGKQMSKAYDQRRKMITVLPELKSMTPIYLPEVQNVRFENNKLKWDALDGTKFYYIYKSSNLSYSNDEIVGVVSGNGTTIEYSIEPSSTEEYGVRALSYTNHLGAIPTSNNQIRMVDGASIRTETENVRQGLRFYANIDSSLLNNEFGFYLIYGRINTQTLRNEIVNQGSENLIINNKKVFRKAISNVNHNNQFSVVLTGIPEIGYLDEITAIAYAVDNDENIILAENALTRSVFEVAINSSKEGVTNHSIEQILIYYTTNKKRFFLNIFDKYELTNSLFENNPQIIKEDFIKDWNEFAQTNFADLGQASFFNSAKEGTTDNSNNSGTIKDISNLKIYQFFNGNFYQEKWGWILDYLLSVDNVVHVTRQIEAIKGNGQNQDYLLYNAEHLSYSLVNFFKFEHQSGYYTAIDFTERSKYQTLAQFNDKIYFNLNNYNIYSIEQEITLPAIEEQPEVGYQYLYYDGSNYYHPKTQYLIMGNLEFEIRQVETENNITYHLNGGNFVYSSKELMAEAFLKDFYDYLKPNDSLNDFMHGVDKTSGFDGTWHAVYQNKIYNGSQPIEVDEAYFISTADYMEKWAPFFVMMNNFVNYNPDQNFWGNTYAGLIRLRQYIVGINPGEAVGITPWPEAVMNMMPTPLIEAEPKLFYDYFSDYYLPLPYKEGASFAGWYDNSNFSGEAITVITAGSTGNKTYYAKWN
;
A
#
# COMPACT_ATOMS: atom_id res chain seq x y z
N MET A 1 40.17 -35.80 71.15
CA MET A 1 40.33 -34.79 72.22
C MET A 1 39.53 -33.55 71.79
N LYS A 2 38.69 -32.94 72.64
CA LYS A 2 38.93 -31.65 73.35
C LYS A 2 39.57 -30.56 72.46
N LYS A 3 39.09 -29.32 72.35
CA LYS A 3 37.93 -28.52 72.90
C LYS A 3 37.82 -27.26 71.99
N THR A 4 36.67 -26.65 71.65
CA THR A 4 35.79 -25.76 72.46
C THR A 4 36.55 -24.57 73.12
N PHE A 5 36.23 -23.27 73.01
CA PHE A 5 35.40 -22.37 72.16
C PHE A 5 35.71 -20.89 72.64
N ILE A 6 34.98 -19.86 72.18
CA ILE A 6 34.97 -18.45 72.71
C ILE A 6 36.21 -17.60 72.30
N LEU A 7 36.17 -16.54 71.45
CA LEU A 7 35.38 -15.27 71.38
C LEU A 7 35.94 -14.18 72.37
N ILE A 8 36.17 -12.90 72.01
CA ILE A 8 35.21 -11.77 72.13
C ILE A 8 35.82 -10.40 71.67
N ILE A 9 35.06 -9.61 70.87
CA ILE A 9 34.93 -8.11 70.79
C ILE A 9 36.22 -7.27 70.49
N THR A 10 36.28 -6.22 69.65
CA THR A 10 35.49 -4.96 69.39
C THR A 10 35.84 -4.47 67.94
N ILE A 11 35.29 -3.46 67.22
CA ILE A 11 34.28 -2.38 67.42
C ILE A 11 33.40 -2.22 66.14
N LEU A 12 32.29 -1.49 66.26
CA LEU A 12 31.45 -0.85 65.22
C LEU A 12 32.19 0.24 64.38
N SER A 13 31.64 0.90 63.34
CA SER A 13 30.65 0.58 62.29
C SER A 13 30.37 1.83 61.42
N PHE A 14 30.31 1.74 60.09
CA PHE A 14 29.44 2.56 59.23
C PHE A 14 29.34 1.92 57.82
N GLY A 15 28.26 2.18 57.08
CA GLY A 15 27.89 1.39 55.91
C GLY A 15 28.65 1.71 54.61
N VAL A 16 28.80 0.69 53.77
CA VAL A 16 29.08 0.82 52.32
C VAL A 16 28.02 0.02 51.56
N THR A 17 27.46 0.63 50.52
CA THR A 17 26.39 0.05 49.72
C THR A 17 26.88 -1.16 48.92
N PHE A 18 26.32 -2.34 49.19
CA PHE A 18 26.39 -3.45 48.23
C PHE A 18 25.46 -3.12 47.06
N LEU A 19 26.06 -2.64 45.97
CA LEU A 19 25.40 -2.59 44.66
C LEU A 19 25.02 -4.01 44.25
N LYS A 20 23.74 -4.37 44.43
CA LYS A 20 23.12 -5.34 43.53
C LYS A 20 23.20 -4.75 42.13
N VAL A 21 24.08 -5.30 41.30
CA VAL A 21 23.84 -5.26 39.86
C VAL A 21 22.56 -6.05 39.66
N ASN A 22 21.48 -5.35 39.30
CA ASN A 22 20.33 -6.01 38.73
C ASN A 22 20.81 -6.56 37.39
N ASN A 23 21.01 -7.88 37.30
CA ASN A 23 20.89 -8.53 36.00
C ASN A 23 19.43 -8.39 35.61
N GLU A 24 19.12 -7.35 34.84
CA GLU A 24 17.95 -7.34 33.99
C GLU A 24 18.10 -8.52 33.03
N GLN A 25 17.48 -9.66 33.39
CA GLN A 25 17.12 -10.62 32.37
C GLN A 25 16.15 -9.89 31.46
N ILE A 26 16.64 -9.50 30.29
CA ILE A 26 15.82 -9.09 29.17
C ILE A 26 14.88 -10.27 28.92
N ILE A 27 13.63 -10.14 29.35
CA ILE A 27 12.57 -11.06 28.99
C ILE A 27 12.30 -10.77 27.52
N ALA A 28 12.96 -11.55 26.64
CA ALA A 28 12.53 -11.63 25.26
C ALA A 28 11.09 -12.13 25.27
N SER A 29 10.19 -11.38 24.64
CA SER A 29 8.88 -11.88 24.28
C SER A 29 9.07 -12.97 23.24
N GLU A 30 8.98 -14.22 23.68
CA GLU A 30 9.04 -15.39 22.79
C GLU A 30 7.90 -15.31 21.77
N SER A 31 8.26 -15.20 20.49
CA SER A 31 7.33 -15.24 19.36
C SER A 31 6.69 -16.63 19.25
N GLU A 32 5.48 -16.69 18.70
CA GLU A 32 4.75 -17.96 18.57
C GLU A 32 5.45 -18.91 17.57
N ASN A 33 5.15 -20.20 17.65
CA ASN A 33 5.85 -21.29 16.96
C ASN A 33 5.62 -21.33 15.44
N GLN A 34 6.03 -20.28 14.72
CA GLN A 34 5.82 -20.12 13.29
C GLN A 34 6.70 -21.09 12.49
N ALA A 35 6.10 -21.79 11.52
CA ALA A 35 6.85 -22.48 10.48
C ALA A 35 7.54 -21.43 9.59
N LEU A 36 8.84 -21.60 9.31
CA LEU A 36 9.65 -20.54 8.71
C LEU A 36 10.68 -21.12 7.74
N PHE A 37 10.63 -20.65 6.49
CA PHE A 37 11.63 -20.90 5.46
C PHE A 37 12.92 -20.10 5.76
N LYS A 38 14.08 -20.77 5.72
CA LYS A 38 15.38 -20.22 6.08
C LYS A 38 16.43 -20.71 5.09
N ALA A 39 16.75 -19.89 4.09
CA ALA A 39 17.65 -20.28 3.01
C ALA A 39 18.89 -19.37 2.85
N ALA A 40 19.91 -19.90 2.16
CA ALA A 40 21.03 -19.11 1.69
C ALA A 40 21.30 -19.41 0.21
N TRP A 41 21.63 -18.38 -0.56
CA TRP A 41 22.14 -18.56 -1.92
C TRP A 41 23.63 -18.91 -1.91
N VAL A 42 24.00 -19.93 -2.69
CA VAL A 42 25.38 -20.38 -2.91
C VAL A 42 25.71 -20.26 -4.41
N SER A 43 26.76 -19.51 -4.75
CA SER A 43 27.10 -19.18 -6.13
C SER A 43 28.60 -18.91 -6.33
N SER A 44 29.23 -19.73 -7.17
CA SER A 44 30.62 -19.51 -7.61
C SER A 44 30.85 -18.15 -8.32
N VAL A 45 29.79 -17.46 -8.74
CA VAL A 45 29.84 -16.11 -9.33
C VAL A 45 30.25 -15.04 -8.29
N VAL A 46 29.95 -15.24 -6.99
CA VAL A 46 30.37 -14.32 -5.90
C VAL A 46 31.65 -14.79 -5.16
N GLY A 47 32.34 -15.78 -5.75
CA GLY A 47 33.59 -16.37 -5.25
C GLY A 47 33.41 -17.60 -4.36
N GLU A 48 32.19 -18.14 -4.24
CA GLU A 48 31.89 -19.32 -3.44
C GLU A 48 32.18 -20.61 -4.24
N GLY A 49 33.43 -21.07 -4.18
CA GLY A 49 33.85 -22.36 -4.74
C GLY A 49 34.70 -22.28 -6.00
N ASN A 50 35.78 -23.06 -6.00
CA ASN A 50 36.68 -23.30 -7.14
C ASN A 50 37.06 -24.78 -7.11
N TYR A 51 36.32 -25.63 -7.83
CA TYR A 51 36.26 -27.06 -7.54
C TYR A 51 37.35 -27.84 -8.28
N THR A 52 38.52 -27.93 -7.63
CA THR A 52 39.74 -28.52 -8.19
C THR A 52 39.75 -30.05 -8.23
N SER A 53 38.89 -30.72 -7.46
CA SER A 53 38.72 -32.17 -7.41
C SER A 53 37.42 -32.55 -6.69
N GLU A 54 36.94 -33.79 -6.86
CA GLU A 54 35.77 -34.34 -6.14
C GLU A 54 35.89 -34.13 -4.63
N ASN A 55 37.03 -34.50 -4.03
CA ASN A 55 37.25 -34.35 -2.59
C ASN A 55 37.21 -32.89 -2.14
N ASN A 56 37.70 -31.96 -2.97
CA ASN A 56 37.60 -30.53 -2.70
C ASN A 56 36.15 -30.03 -2.80
N PHE A 57 35.37 -30.48 -3.79
CA PHE A 57 33.94 -30.18 -3.87
C PHE A 57 33.19 -30.70 -2.64
N LYS A 58 33.34 -31.98 -2.29
CA LYS A 58 32.69 -32.61 -1.13
C LYS A 58 33.04 -31.92 0.18
N ASN A 59 34.29 -31.53 0.39
CA ASN A 59 34.71 -30.79 1.59
C ASN A 59 34.12 -29.37 1.62
N SER A 60 34.10 -28.66 0.50
CA SER A 60 33.48 -27.33 0.42
C SER A 60 31.98 -27.38 0.66
N MET A 61 31.28 -28.36 0.10
CA MET A 61 29.83 -28.51 0.27
C MET A 61 29.45 -28.94 1.69
N ASN A 62 30.18 -29.86 2.33
CA ASN A 62 29.94 -30.17 3.73
C ASN A 62 30.15 -28.92 4.61
N SER A 63 31.23 -28.15 4.43
CA SER A 63 31.44 -26.92 5.19
C SER A 63 30.30 -25.89 5.05
N ILE A 64 29.62 -25.87 3.89
CA ILE A 64 28.40 -25.06 3.68
C ILE A 64 27.24 -25.65 4.48
N LEU A 65 26.97 -26.93 4.31
CA LEU A 65 25.84 -27.62 4.96
C LEU A 65 25.96 -27.62 6.49
N ASP A 66 27.15 -27.90 7.02
CA ASP A 66 27.46 -27.85 8.46
C ASP A 66 27.21 -26.43 9.04
N THR A 67 27.42 -25.38 8.24
CA THR A 67 27.13 -23.98 8.59
C THR A 67 25.64 -23.67 8.52
N LEU A 68 24.91 -24.23 7.55
CA LEU A 68 23.45 -24.10 7.46
C LEU A 68 22.77 -24.81 8.65
N GLU A 69 23.18 -26.03 8.98
CA GLU A 69 22.74 -26.76 10.18
C GLU A 69 23.02 -25.96 11.47
N TYR A 70 24.24 -25.42 11.64
CA TYR A 70 24.61 -24.61 12.80
C TYR A 70 23.68 -23.40 13.00
N TYR A 71 23.26 -22.76 11.90
CA TYR A 71 22.35 -21.62 11.92
C TYR A 71 20.86 -21.98 11.83
N GLY A 72 20.50 -23.27 11.77
CA GLY A 72 19.11 -23.74 11.68
C GLY A 72 18.41 -23.41 10.36
N TYR A 73 19.17 -23.34 9.26
CA TYR A 73 18.64 -23.12 7.90
C TYR A 73 18.10 -24.44 7.34
N ASN A 74 16.94 -24.38 6.68
CA ASN A 74 16.20 -25.54 6.19
C ASN A 74 16.06 -25.60 4.66
N ALA A 75 16.71 -24.69 3.92
CA ALA A 75 16.86 -24.81 2.46
C ALA A 75 18.22 -24.28 1.94
N LEU A 76 18.72 -24.85 0.85
CA LEU A 76 19.93 -24.46 0.13
C LEU A 76 19.57 -24.06 -1.31
N ILE A 77 19.82 -22.80 -1.69
CA ILE A 77 19.59 -22.32 -3.05
C ILE A 77 20.92 -22.31 -3.81
N PHE A 78 21.21 -23.38 -4.55
CA PHE A 78 22.52 -23.61 -5.18
C PHE A 78 22.49 -23.32 -6.69
N HIS A 79 23.42 -22.49 -7.16
CA HIS A 79 23.46 -21.98 -8.54
C HIS A 79 23.94 -23.03 -9.56
N VAL A 80 23.09 -24.01 -9.88
CA VAL A 80 23.39 -25.11 -10.83
C VAL A 80 23.65 -24.65 -12.27
N ARG A 81 23.10 -23.51 -12.71
CA ARG A 81 23.26 -23.01 -14.09
C ARG A 81 23.50 -21.50 -14.14
N THR A 82 24.76 -21.09 -14.34
CA THR A 82 25.18 -19.69 -14.10
C THR A 82 25.18 -18.78 -15.33
N HIS A 83 25.62 -19.29 -16.49
CA HIS A 83 25.95 -18.49 -17.68
C HIS A 83 25.73 -19.30 -18.97
N ASN A 84 24.57 -19.97 -19.08
CA ASN A 84 24.30 -21.02 -20.07
C ASN A 84 25.37 -22.13 -20.00
N ASN A 85 25.56 -22.65 -18.80
CA ASN A 85 26.50 -23.71 -18.47
C ASN A 85 26.02 -24.50 -17.24
N ALA A 86 26.32 -25.80 -17.17
CA ALA A 86 25.88 -26.67 -16.08
C ALA A 86 27.01 -26.94 -15.08
N LEU A 87 26.68 -26.92 -13.78
CA LEU A 87 27.53 -27.48 -12.72
C LEU A 87 27.34 -29.01 -12.56
N TYR A 88 26.43 -29.60 -13.33
CA TYR A 88 26.08 -31.03 -13.34
C TYR A 88 26.32 -31.64 -14.74
N PRO A 89 26.33 -32.99 -14.88
CA PRO A 89 26.33 -33.67 -16.18
C PRO A 89 25.07 -33.34 -16.99
N SER A 90 25.23 -32.59 -18.08
CA SER A 90 24.14 -32.12 -18.95
C SER A 90 24.45 -32.45 -20.40
N ALA A 91 23.43 -32.83 -21.17
CA ALA A 91 23.48 -32.93 -22.62
C ALA A 91 23.18 -31.56 -23.29
N LEU A 92 22.30 -30.76 -22.67
CA LEU A 92 21.81 -29.49 -23.20
C LEU A 92 22.73 -28.29 -22.92
N ASN A 93 23.46 -28.30 -21.81
CA ASN A 93 24.23 -27.16 -21.30
C ASN A 93 25.72 -27.52 -21.17
N PRO A 94 26.66 -26.70 -21.69
CA PRO A 94 28.08 -27.00 -21.60
C PRO A 94 28.56 -26.99 -20.15
N LYS A 95 29.51 -27.86 -19.81
CA LYS A 95 30.11 -27.93 -18.47
C LYS A 95 30.73 -26.59 -18.04
N ALA A 96 30.39 -26.11 -16.86
CA ALA A 96 30.92 -24.87 -16.30
C ALA A 96 32.43 -24.95 -15.96
N SER A 97 33.15 -23.84 -16.19
CA SER A 97 34.61 -23.76 -15.98
C SER A 97 35.03 -23.98 -14.52
N VAL A 98 34.19 -23.61 -13.55
CA VAL A 98 34.40 -23.83 -12.11
C VAL A 98 34.38 -25.31 -11.72
N MET A 99 33.80 -26.17 -12.56
CA MET A 99 33.81 -27.64 -12.42
C MET A 99 34.94 -28.29 -13.23
N SER A 100 35.87 -27.54 -13.84
CA SER A 100 36.89 -28.08 -14.75
C SER A 100 37.70 -29.26 -14.16
N GLY A 101 38.03 -29.23 -12.86
CA GLY A 101 38.72 -30.31 -12.14
C GLY A 101 37.87 -31.55 -11.80
N ILE A 102 36.56 -31.54 -12.05
CA ILE A 102 35.63 -32.64 -11.72
C ILE A 102 35.42 -33.57 -12.94
N ASN A 103 35.52 -34.88 -12.78
CA ASN A 103 35.21 -35.83 -13.86
C ASN A 103 33.78 -36.36 -13.75
N PHE A 104 32.87 -35.79 -14.56
CA PHE A 104 31.47 -36.19 -14.63
C PHE A 104 31.25 -37.66 -15.06
N ASN A 105 32.25 -38.31 -15.68
CA ASN A 105 32.17 -39.74 -16.00
C ASN A 105 32.45 -40.67 -14.79
N SER A 106 32.81 -40.12 -13.63
CA SER A 106 33.07 -40.89 -12.40
C SER A 106 32.45 -40.30 -11.14
N PHE A 107 31.97 -39.05 -11.19
CA PHE A 107 31.30 -38.38 -10.07
C PHE A 107 30.30 -37.35 -10.59
N ASP A 108 29.02 -37.53 -10.24
CA ASP A 108 27.99 -36.51 -10.37
C ASP A 108 27.99 -35.64 -9.10
N PRO A 109 28.33 -34.33 -9.20
CA PRO A 109 28.33 -33.43 -8.04
C PRO A 109 26.93 -33.05 -7.55
N LEU A 110 25.91 -33.09 -8.40
CA LEU A 110 24.56 -32.62 -8.07
C LEU A 110 23.76 -33.70 -7.34
N SER A 111 23.76 -34.96 -7.83
CA SER A 111 23.14 -36.09 -7.10
C SER A 111 23.69 -36.18 -5.69
N TRP A 112 25.02 -36.20 -5.55
CA TRP A 112 25.67 -36.31 -4.24
C TRP A 112 25.39 -35.10 -3.34
N LEU A 113 25.26 -33.89 -3.90
CA LEU A 113 24.94 -32.70 -3.11
C LEU A 113 23.50 -32.74 -2.61
N ILE A 114 22.54 -33.14 -3.44
CA ILE A 114 21.13 -33.31 -3.05
C ILE A 114 21.04 -34.35 -1.93
N GLU A 115 21.63 -35.53 -2.11
CA GLU A 115 21.71 -36.59 -1.08
C GLU A 115 22.27 -36.06 0.25
N ALA A 116 23.38 -35.32 0.21
CA ALA A 116 24.02 -34.75 1.40
C ALA A 116 23.23 -33.61 2.05
N THR A 117 22.36 -32.94 1.31
CA THR A 117 21.48 -31.84 1.76
C THR A 117 20.24 -32.43 2.43
N HIS A 118 19.56 -33.38 1.76
CA HIS A 118 18.39 -34.09 2.28
C HIS A 118 18.68 -34.88 3.57
N GLN A 119 19.86 -35.48 3.69
CA GLN A 119 20.29 -36.20 4.90
C GLN A 119 20.28 -35.33 6.17
N ARG A 120 20.33 -34.00 6.02
CA ARG A 120 20.33 -33.01 7.11
C ARG A 120 18.98 -32.33 7.33
N GLY A 121 17.93 -32.74 6.61
CA GLY A 121 16.61 -32.10 6.68
C GLY A 121 16.54 -30.73 5.99
N ILE A 122 17.36 -30.50 4.98
CA ILE A 122 17.45 -29.25 4.20
C ILE A 122 16.88 -29.50 2.80
N GLU A 123 16.01 -28.63 2.30
CA GLU A 123 15.54 -28.65 0.90
C GLU A 123 16.64 -28.22 -0.07
N PHE A 124 16.74 -28.88 -1.24
CA PHE A 124 17.65 -28.47 -2.31
C PHE A 124 16.90 -27.72 -3.42
N HIS A 125 17.17 -26.42 -3.53
CA HIS A 125 16.61 -25.54 -4.55
C HIS A 125 17.65 -25.32 -5.67
N ALA A 126 17.39 -25.89 -6.84
CA ALA A 126 18.24 -25.76 -8.01
C ALA A 126 18.07 -24.38 -8.65
N TRP A 127 19.03 -23.49 -8.45
CA TRP A 127 19.02 -22.15 -9.02
C TRP A 127 19.63 -22.11 -10.42
N LEU A 128 18.83 -21.67 -11.39
CA LEU A 128 19.24 -21.35 -12.74
C LEU A 128 19.10 -19.85 -12.96
N ASN A 129 20.11 -19.22 -13.55
CA ASN A 129 19.86 -18.04 -14.36
C ASN A 129 19.33 -18.50 -15.75
N PRO A 130 18.21 -17.99 -16.29
CA PRO A 130 17.66 -18.48 -17.56
C PRO A 130 18.48 -18.03 -18.78
N TYR A 131 18.66 -16.73 -19.00
CA TYR A 131 19.13 -16.23 -20.30
C TYR A 131 20.63 -15.90 -20.40
N ARG A 132 21.34 -15.70 -19.27
CA ARG A 132 22.70 -15.13 -19.26
C ARG A 132 23.71 -15.98 -20.03
N LEU A 133 24.55 -15.33 -20.83
CA LEU A 133 25.70 -15.93 -21.51
C LEU A 133 27.01 -15.48 -20.88
N GLY A 134 28.02 -16.35 -20.85
CA GLY A 134 29.36 -16.01 -20.37
C GLY A 134 30.12 -15.07 -21.31
N THR A 135 31.05 -14.28 -20.76
CA THR A 135 31.97 -13.42 -21.53
C THR A 135 32.79 -14.23 -22.54
N ASN A 136 33.28 -15.40 -22.13
CA ASN A 136 33.99 -16.38 -22.94
C ASN A 136 33.02 -17.28 -23.74
N TYR A 137 32.06 -16.68 -24.43
CA TYR A 137 31.20 -17.32 -25.44
C TYR A 137 32.05 -17.72 -26.68
N LEU A 138 32.89 -18.74 -26.50
CA LEU A 138 33.87 -19.26 -27.49
C LEU A 138 34.14 -20.77 -27.30
N GLY A 139 33.39 -21.46 -26.44
CA GLY A 139 33.48 -22.92 -26.27
C GLY A 139 32.55 -23.66 -27.24
N THR A 140 32.84 -24.94 -27.50
CA THR A 140 31.94 -25.82 -28.25
C THR A 140 30.65 -26.03 -27.46
N MET A 141 29.54 -25.47 -27.94
CA MET A 141 28.20 -25.73 -27.42
C MET A 141 27.68 -27.09 -27.91
N PRO A 142 26.77 -27.75 -27.17
CA PRO A 142 25.85 -28.74 -27.75
C PRO A 142 25.11 -28.14 -28.95
N THR A 143 24.73 -28.95 -29.94
CA THR A 143 24.07 -28.47 -31.17
C THR A 143 22.70 -27.88 -30.86
N GLU A 144 22.02 -28.55 -29.92
CA GLU A 144 20.69 -28.35 -29.39
C GLU A 144 20.58 -27.04 -28.57
N ASN A 145 21.69 -26.59 -28.00
CA ASN A 145 21.75 -25.35 -27.25
C ASN A 145 21.58 -24.14 -28.21
N PRO A 146 20.60 -23.23 -28.00
CA PRO A 146 20.37 -22.09 -28.89
C PRO A 146 21.58 -21.19 -29.08
N ALA A 147 22.54 -21.16 -28.14
CA ALA A 147 23.80 -20.44 -28.29
C ALA A 147 24.76 -21.06 -29.34
N SER A 148 24.43 -22.21 -29.96
CA SER A 148 25.13 -22.70 -31.15
C SER A 148 24.92 -21.80 -32.38
N ASN A 149 23.88 -20.96 -32.37
CA ASN A 149 23.51 -20.05 -33.45
C ASN A 149 23.52 -18.58 -32.97
N GLN A 150 24.39 -17.77 -33.58
CA GLN A 150 24.58 -16.35 -33.26
C GLN A 150 23.29 -15.51 -33.36
N ASN A 151 22.33 -15.90 -34.19
CA ASN A 151 21.07 -15.18 -34.38
C ASN A 151 20.12 -15.31 -33.16
N ASN A 152 20.36 -16.28 -32.27
CA ASN A 152 19.60 -16.46 -31.05
C ASN A 152 20.08 -15.58 -29.89
N ILE A 153 21.08 -14.72 -30.11
CA ILE A 153 21.79 -13.98 -29.06
C ILE A 153 21.46 -12.49 -29.13
N LEU A 154 20.98 -11.97 -28.01
CA LEU A 154 20.73 -10.54 -27.80
C LEU A 154 21.93 -9.94 -27.05
N SER A 155 22.48 -8.83 -27.55
CA SER A 155 23.73 -8.25 -27.04
C SER A 155 23.75 -6.73 -27.06
N LYS A 156 24.28 -6.13 -25.99
CA LYS A 156 24.57 -4.71 -25.88
C LYS A 156 25.73 -4.46 -24.92
N ASN A 157 26.60 -3.48 -25.22
CA ASN A 157 27.66 -2.99 -24.33
C ASN A 157 28.60 -4.07 -23.74
N GLY A 158 28.76 -5.22 -24.44
CA GLY A 158 29.53 -6.37 -23.98
C GLY A 158 28.69 -7.45 -23.29
N THR A 159 27.57 -7.09 -22.69
CA THR A 159 26.57 -8.02 -22.12
C THR A 159 25.89 -8.82 -23.22
N ARG A 160 25.57 -10.09 -22.94
CA ARG A 160 24.97 -11.06 -23.85
C ARG A 160 23.98 -11.96 -23.13
N ILE A 161 22.83 -12.21 -23.74
CA ILE A 161 21.84 -13.19 -23.31
C ILE A 161 21.30 -14.00 -24.50
N LEU A 162 20.74 -15.17 -24.24
CA LEU A 162 19.79 -15.80 -25.15
C LEU A 162 18.57 -14.87 -25.31
N ASN A 163 18.12 -14.65 -26.53
CA ASN A 163 17.05 -13.69 -26.84
C ASN A 163 15.67 -14.21 -26.36
N PRO A 164 15.02 -13.60 -25.35
CA PRO A 164 13.78 -14.13 -24.76
C PRO A 164 12.61 -14.19 -25.75
N GLY A 165 12.62 -13.35 -26.79
CA GLY A 165 11.55 -13.28 -27.80
C GLY A 165 11.58 -14.36 -28.87
N LEU A 166 12.43 -15.39 -28.74
CA LEU A 166 12.49 -16.52 -29.65
C LEU A 166 11.86 -17.77 -29.02
N PRO A 167 10.84 -18.40 -29.65
CA PRO A 167 10.21 -19.60 -29.10
C PRO A 167 11.19 -20.76 -28.83
N ASN A 168 12.20 -20.97 -29.69
CA ASN A 168 13.21 -22.00 -29.49
C ASN A 168 14.19 -21.70 -28.34
N VAL A 169 14.32 -20.43 -27.92
CA VAL A 169 15.08 -20.09 -26.69
C VAL A 169 14.27 -20.48 -25.46
N ARG A 170 12.96 -20.21 -25.44
CA ARG A 170 12.09 -20.59 -24.31
C ARG A 170 11.97 -22.11 -24.19
N GLN A 171 11.72 -22.81 -25.31
CA GLN A 171 11.68 -24.28 -25.35
C GLN A 171 12.93 -24.90 -24.73
N PHE A 172 14.13 -24.45 -25.12
CA PHE A 172 15.38 -24.96 -24.56
C PHE A 172 15.52 -24.77 -23.03
N ILE A 173 14.91 -23.72 -22.46
CA ILE A 173 14.89 -23.55 -21.00
C ILE A 173 13.88 -24.51 -20.36
N PHE A 174 12.74 -24.80 -20.99
CA PHE A 174 11.82 -25.87 -20.56
C PHE A 174 12.54 -27.22 -20.60
N ASP A 175 13.21 -27.54 -21.71
CA ASP A 175 14.00 -28.77 -21.90
C ASP A 175 15.12 -28.88 -20.84
N THR A 176 15.77 -27.76 -20.49
CA THR A 176 16.80 -27.69 -19.42
C THR A 176 16.22 -27.87 -18.02
N VAL A 177 15.00 -27.38 -17.76
CA VAL A 177 14.31 -27.64 -16.48
C VAL A 177 13.88 -29.10 -16.39
N ASN A 178 13.36 -29.67 -17.50
CA ASN A 178 13.00 -31.08 -17.60
C ASN A 178 14.22 -32.00 -17.39
N GLU A 179 15.37 -31.68 -18.01
CA GLU A 179 16.65 -32.38 -17.80
C GLU A 179 17.07 -32.39 -16.32
N ILE A 180 16.75 -31.35 -15.53
CA ILE A 180 17.05 -31.33 -14.10
C ILE A 180 16.06 -32.21 -13.33
N ILE A 181 14.76 -31.99 -13.46
CA ILE A 181 13.75 -32.68 -12.62
C ILE A 181 13.60 -34.18 -12.95
N GLU A 182 13.89 -34.61 -14.18
CA GLU A 182 13.92 -36.04 -14.53
C GLU A 182 15.12 -36.79 -13.95
N ASN A 183 16.27 -36.12 -13.78
CA ASN A 183 17.53 -36.76 -13.37
C ASN A 183 17.90 -36.54 -11.89
N TYR A 184 17.29 -35.54 -11.22
CA TYR A 184 17.68 -35.11 -9.88
C TYR A 184 16.47 -34.86 -8.97
N ASP A 185 16.53 -35.36 -7.74
CA ASP A 185 15.46 -35.25 -6.74
C ASP A 185 15.47 -33.86 -6.05
N VAL A 186 15.26 -32.80 -6.83
CA VAL A 186 15.26 -31.41 -6.35
C VAL A 186 13.91 -31.04 -5.71
N ASP A 187 13.95 -30.30 -4.59
CA ASP A 187 12.72 -29.79 -3.94
C ASP A 187 12.13 -28.59 -4.67
N ALA A 188 12.97 -27.83 -5.40
CA ALA A 188 12.53 -26.67 -6.18
C ALA A 188 13.43 -26.35 -7.37
N ILE A 189 12.84 -25.71 -8.38
CA ILE A 189 13.51 -24.91 -9.41
C ILE A 189 13.42 -23.42 -9.00
N HIS A 190 14.54 -22.72 -9.05
CA HIS A 190 14.64 -21.31 -8.65
C HIS A 190 15.26 -20.43 -9.74
N PHE A 191 14.63 -19.29 -10.07
CA PHE A 191 15.25 -18.24 -10.91
C PHE A 191 15.58 -16.98 -10.10
N ASP A 192 16.68 -16.30 -10.47
CA ASP A 192 17.05 -14.97 -9.99
C ASP A 192 16.34 -13.84 -10.77
N ASP A 193 16.71 -12.60 -10.49
CA ASP A 193 16.05 -11.38 -10.98
C ASP A 193 16.31 -11.03 -12.46
N TYR A 194 17.15 -11.81 -13.14
CA TYR A 194 17.73 -11.45 -14.44
C TYR A 194 16.95 -12.03 -15.63
N PHE A 195 16.09 -11.20 -16.20
CA PHE A 195 15.30 -11.51 -17.39
C PHE A 195 15.92 -10.87 -18.65
N TYR A 196 15.39 -9.74 -19.12
CA TYR A 196 16.05 -8.92 -20.14
C TYR A 196 17.30 -8.18 -19.58
N ILE A 197 18.10 -7.61 -20.48
CA ILE A 197 19.27 -6.78 -20.15
C ILE A 197 19.08 -5.33 -20.63
N ASP A 198 19.87 -4.40 -20.10
CA ASP A 198 19.95 -3.05 -20.65
C ASP A 198 20.43 -3.06 -22.11
N LEU A 199 19.57 -2.57 -23.00
CA LEU A 199 19.81 -2.46 -24.45
C LEU A 199 20.15 -1.02 -24.89
N GLY A 200 20.29 -0.07 -23.95
CA GLY A 200 20.74 1.30 -24.20
C GLY A 200 20.08 2.29 -23.25
N ALA A 201 20.49 3.56 -23.31
CA ALA A 201 20.10 4.63 -22.37
C ALA A 201 18.59 4.75 -22.06
N ASN A 202 17.71 4.28 -22.96
CA ASN A 202 16.26 4.32 -22.82
C ASN A 202 15.59 2.92 -22.76
N GLY A 203 16.35 1.82 -22.82
CA GLY A 203 15.85 0.45 -22.64
C GLY A 203 15.37 0.16 -21.21
N SER A 204 15.71 1.06 -20.27
CA SER A 204 15.27 1.05 -18.87
C SER A 204 13.98 1.85 -18.61
N ILE A 205 13.24 2.27 -19.64
CA ILE A 205 11.94 2.96 -19.50
C ILE A 205 10.91 2.39 -20.49
N SER A 206 10.05 1.50 -20.01
CA SER A 206 8.88 0.96 -20.70
C SER A 206 8.04 2.08 -21.35
N GLY A 207 7.76 1.96 -22.66
CA GLY A 207 7.01 2.96 -23.42
C GLY A 207 7.83 4.05 -24.11
N SER A 208 9.14 4.14 -23.85
CA SER A 208 10.01 5.12 -24.53
C SER A 208 10.21 4.77 -26.02
N ASN A 209 9.91 5.70 -26.94
CA ASN A 209 9.93 5.48 -28.40
C ASN A 209 11.23 4.85 -28.94
N THR A 210 12.37 5.14 -28.32
CA THR A 210 13.67 4.55 -28.67
C THR A 210 13.78 3.03 -28.44
N ILE A 211 12.85 2.40 -27.69
CA ILE A 211 12.77 0.93 -27.56
C ILE A 211 12.63 0.26 -28.93
N LEU A 212 12.02 0.95 -29.90
CA LEU A 212 11.84 0.48 -31.28
C LEU A 212 13.17 0.43 -32.07
N ASN A 213 14.23 1.06 -31.58
CA ASN A 213 15.57 1.05 -32.20
C ASN A 213 16.53 0.04 -31.55
N GLU A 214 16.05 -0.78 -30.61
CA GLU A 214 16.88 -1.74 -29.88
C GLU A 214 17.07 -3.07 -30.63
N PRO A 215 18.14 -3.85 -30.35
CA PRO A 215 18.58 -4.94 -31.24
C PRO A 215 17.58 -6.10 -31.42
N ASP A 216 16.58 -6.22 -30.54
CA ASP A 216 15.48 -7.18 -30.64
C ASP A 216 14.33 -6.71 -31.56
N GLN A 217 14.39 -5.52 -32.18
CA GLN A 217 13.29 -5.01 -33.01
C GLN A 217 12.89 -5.95 -34.15
N ASN A 218 13.86 -6.62 -34.79
CA ASN A 218 13.56 -7.62 -35.82
C ASN A 218 12.87 -8.87 -35.24
N THR A 219 13.19 -9.23 -33.99
CA THR A 219 12.51 -10.31 -33.25
C THR A 219 11.07 -9.90 -32.93
N PHE A 220 10.87 -8.67 -32.45
CA PHE A 220 9.54 -8.13 -32.19
C PHE A 220 8.69 -8.09 -33.46
N ILE A 221 9.22 -7.61 -34.59
CA ILE A 221 8.49 -7.59 -35.88
C ILE A 221 8.10 -9.02 -36.29
N GLN A 222 9.01 -9.98 -36.21
CA GLN A 222 8.79 -11.37 -36.63
C GLN A 222 7.82 -12.14 -35.72
N TYR A 223 7.89 -11.93 -34.39
CA TYR A 223 7.13 -12.67 -33.38
C TYR A 223 6.13 -11.79 -32.63
N ASN A 224 5.58 -10.79 -33.32
CA ASN A 224 4.76 -9.72 -32.74
C ASN A 224 3.48 -10.20 -32.04
N SER A 225 2.97 -11.40 -32.33
CA SER A 225 1.77 -11.99 -31.69
C SER A 225 0.54 -11.06 -31.66
N GLY A 226 0.39 -10.16 -32.64
CA GLY A 226 -0.71 -9.18 -32.72
C GLY A 226 -0.42 -7.81 -32.10
N TYR A 227 0.68 -7.64 -31.37
CA TYR A 227 1.12 -6.33 -30.87
C TYR A 227 1.53 -5.40 -32.03
N ASN A 228 1.19 -4.11 -31.93
CA ASN A 228 1.57 -3.11 -32.94
C ASN A 228 3.10 -2.92 -32.97
N THR A 229 3.75 -3.37 -34.05
CA THR A 229 5.21 -3.37 -34.23
C THR A 229 5.86 -1.98 -34.24
N SER A 230 5.06 -0.92 -34.41
CA SER A 230 5.48 0.49 -34.42
C SER A 230 5.09 1.24 -33.14
N SER A 231 4.54 0.56 -32.12
CA SER A 231 4.21 1.16 -30.82
C SER A 231 5.21 0.76 -29.74
N ALA A 232 5.71 1.76 -29.01
CA ALA A 232 6.71 1.59 -27.95
C ALA A 232 6.13 0.97 -26.67
N SER A 233 4.87 1.24 -26.34
CA SER A 233 4.16 0.54 -25.27
C SER A 233 3.95 -0.92 -25.64
N ALA A 234 3.41 -1.19 -26.84
CA ALA A 234 3.17 -2.54 -27.33
C ALA A 234 4.44 -3.40 -27.40
N LYS A 235 5.61 -2.81 -27.68
CA LYS A 235 6.90 -3.52 -27.57
C LYS A 235 7.28 -3.86 -26.13
N ALA A 236 7.04 -2.97 -25.19
CA ALA A 236 7.30 -3.22 -23.77
C ALA A 236 6.36 -4.29 -23.18
N ASP A 237 5.09 -4.27 -23.60
CA ASP A 237 4.11 -5.31 -23.26
C ASP A 237 4.47 -6.65 -23.91
N TRP A 238 4.88 -6.64 -25.20
CA TRP A 238 5.42 -7.83 -25.86
C TRP A 238 6.60 -8.43 -25.11
N ARG A 239 7.58 -7.62 -24.66
CA ARG A 239 8.73 -8.08 -23.86
C ARG A 239 8.29 -8.72 -22.55
N ARG A 240 7.36 -8.09 -21.81
CA ARG A 240 6.75 -8.68 -20.60
C ARG A 240 6.13 -10.04 -20.93
N GLU A 241 5.37 -10.12 -22.01
CA GLU A 241 4.76 -11.39 -22.42
C GLU A 241 5.79 -12.45 -22.88
N GLN A 242 6.96 -12.06 -23.40
CA GLN A 242 8.04 -13.02 -23.67
C GLN A 242 8.64 -13.61 -22.38
N VAL A 243 8.63 -12.86 -21.27
CA VAL A 243 9.00 -13.38 -19.95
C VAL A 243 7.87 -14.20 -19.34
N ASN A 244 6.62 -13.75 -19.45
CA ASN A 244 5.44 -14.47 -18.96
C ASN A 244 5.34 -15.86 -19.60
N LEU A 245 5.52 -15.96 -20.92
CA LEU A 245 5.59 -17.23 -21.67
C LEU A 245 6.80 -18.10 -21.31
N LEU A 246 7.84 -17.58 -20.63
CA LEU A 246 8.85 -18.43 -20.00
C LEU A 246 8.35 -18.96 -18.65
N VAL A 247 7.83 -18.09 -17.79
CA VAL A 247 7.39 -18.46 -16.43
C VAL A 247 6.25 -19.48 -16.49
N GLU A 248 5.22 -19.22 -17.28
CA GLU A 248 4.11 -20.15 -17.55
C GLU A 248 4.60 -21.50 -18.10
N GLY A 249 5.52 -21.49 -19.08
CA GLY A 249 6.03 -22.71 -19.69
C GLY A 249 6.92 -23.55 -18.75
N VAL A 250 7.70 -22.91 -17.89
CA VAL A 250 8.49 -23.59 -16.84
C VAL A 250 7.57 -24.16 -15.77
N TYR A 251 6.57 -23.39 -15.32
CA TYR A 251 5.53 -23.87 -14.41
C TYR A 251 4.82 -25.12 -14.98
N ASN A 252 4.31 -25.04 -16.21
CA ASN A 252 3.62 -26.16 -16.85
C ASN A 252 4.52 -27.40 -16.99
N THR A 253 5.80 -27.23 -17.36
CA THR A 253 6.78 -28.35 -17.41
C THR A 253 6.93 -29.04 -16.05
N ILE A 254 7.03 -28.25 -14.97
CA ILE A 254 7.15 -28.77 -13.60
C ILE A 254 5.85 -29.44 -13.15
N GLN A 255 4.69 -28.88 -13.47
CA GLN A 255 3.39 -29.42 -13.05
C GLN A 255 2.97 -30.66 -13.84
N ASP A 256 3.30 -30.76 -15.14
CA ASP A 256 3.17 -31.99 -15.92
C ASP A 256 4.07 -33.09 -15.33
N PHE A 257 5.33 -32.78 -15.03
CA PHE A 257 6.25 -33.72 -14.38
C PHE A 257 5.75 -34.18 -13.00
N ASN A 258 5.31 -33.25 -12.15
CA ASN A 258 4.73 -33.51 -10.84
C ASN A 258 3.51 -34.45 -10.95
N SER A 259 2.60 -34.14 -11.86
CA SER A 259 1.35 -34.90 -12.08
C SER A 259 1.58 -36.30 -12.63
N VAL A 260 2.54 -36.46 -13.56
CA VAL A 260 2.84 -37.76 -14.20
C VAL A 260 3.65 -38.67 -13.27
N ASN A 261 4.54 -38.12 -12.45
CA ASN A 261 5.49 -38.89 -11.64
C ASN A 261 5.16 -38.93 -10.13
N ASN A 262 4.04 -38.33 -9.71
CA ASN A 262 3.67 -38.14 -8.30
C ASN A 262 4.79 -37.44 -7.49
N LYS A 263 5.30 -36.35 -8.07
CA LYS A 263 6.34 -35.48 -7.52
C LYS A 263 5.76 -34.12 -7.11
N HIS A 264 6.54 -33.36 -6.34
CA HIS A 264 6.13 -32.11 -5.70
C HIS A 264 7.25 -31.06 -5.78
N VAL A 265 7.91 -30.98 -6.94
CA VAL A 265 8.95 -29.99 -7.20
C VAL A 265 8.30 -28.61 -7.26
N GLN A 266 8.77 -27.67 -6.44
CA GLN A 266 8.31 -26.29 -6.43
C GLN A 266 8.91 -25.49 -7.60
N PHE A 267 8.22 -24.45 -8.04
CA PHE A 267 8.79 -23.36 -8.85
C PHE A 267 8.69 -22.03 -8.10
N GLY A 268 9.81 -21.32 -7.99
CA GLY A 268 9.83 -19.99 -7.37
C GLY A 268 10.87 -19.05 -7.97
N ILE A 269 10.58 -17.74 -7.86
CA ILE A 269 11.41 -16.70 -8.47
C ILE A 269 11.80 -15.64 -7.42
N SER A 270 13.05 -15.17 -7.51
CA SER A 270 13.61 -14.10 -6.69
C SER A 270 13.78 -12.80 -7.50
N PRO A 271 12.71 -12.02 -7.74
CA PRO A 271 12.80 -10.76 -8.49
C PRO A 271 13.39 -9.64 -7.62
N THR A 272 13.85 -8.54 -8.24
CA THR A 272 14.25 -7.34 -7.47
C THR A 272 13.09 -6.87 -6.58
N GLY A 273 13.34 -6.34 -5.38
CA GLY A 273 12.25 -6.08 -4.43
C GLY A 273 11.12 -5.14 -4.90
N ILE A 274 11.35 -4.27 -5.90
CA ILE A 274 10.37 -3.28 -6.37
C ILE A 274 9.76 -3.72 -7.72
N TYR A 275 8.48 -4.11 -7.70
CA TYR A 275 7.69 -4.40 -8.90
C TYR A 275 7.40 -3.13 -9.73
N LYS A 276 6.77 -2.15 -9.08
CA LYS A 276 6.45 -0.80 -9.55
C LYS A 276 6.58 0.18 -8.38
N ASN A 277 6.92 1.43 -8.67
CA ASN A 277 6.76 2.53 -7.72
C ASN A 277 5.30 3.02 -7.79
N GLY A 278 4.68 3.24 -6.65
CA GLY A 278 3.29 3.65 -6.51
C GLY A 278 3.00 4.24 -5.13
N ASN A 279 1.75 4.17 -4.70
CA ASN A 279 1.32 4.72 -3.40
C ASN A 279 1.43 3.73 -2.23
N GLY A 280 1.78 2.46 -2.47
CA GLY A 280 1.82 1.41 -1.45
C GLY A 280 0.46 0.86 -1.02
N ILE A 281 -0.64 1.33 -1.63
CA ILE A 281 -1.99 0.83 -1.36
C ILE A 281 -2.22 -0.44 -2.17
N VAL A 282 -2.82 -1.45 -1.53
CA VAL A 282 -3.29 -2.69 -2.16
C VAL A 282 -4.76 -2.85 -1.77
N ASN A 283 -5.63 -2.83 -2.77
CA ASN A 283 -7.02 -3.30 -2.65
C ASN A 283 -7.11 -4.67 -3.33
N TYR A 284 -8.30 -5.29 -3.34
CA TYR A 284 -8.52 -6.58 -4.01
C TYR A 284 -9.79 -6.55 -4.85
N ASP A 285 -9.85 -7.37 -5.89
CA ASP A 285 -11.09 -7.63 -6.65
C ASP A 285 -11.98 -8.68 -5.94
N SER A 286 -13.08 -9.09 -6.56
CA SER A 286 -14.00 -10.10 -6.02
C SER A 286 -13.39 -11.52 -5.89
N ASN A 287 -12.21 -11.75 -6.48
CA ASN A 287 -11.51 -13.03 -6.51
C ASN A 287 -10.25 -13.01 -5.60
N GLY A 288 -9.95 -11.87 -4.95
CA GLY A 288 -8.76 -11.68 -4.13
C GLY A 288 -7.52 -11.18 -4.89
N LEU A 289 -7.63 -10.86 -6.20
CA LEU A 289 -6.49 -10.39 -6.99
C LEU A 289 -6.09 -8.94 -6.58
N PRO A 290 -4.79 -8.66 -6.38
CA PRO A 290 -4.32 -7.39 -5.82
C PRO A 290 -4.40 -6.23 -6.83
N LEU A 291 -5.24 -5.24 -6.51
CA LEU A 291 -5.42 -3.99 -7.24
C LEU A 291 -4.50 -2.92 -6.62
N THR A 292 -3.38 -2.63 -7.28
CA THR A 292 -2.32 -1.74 -6.76
C THR A 292 -1.54 -1.02 -7.85
N THR A 293 -0.99 0.16 -7.54
CA THR A 293 -0.09 0.91 -8.44
C THR A 293 1.38 0.53 -8.27
N GLY A 294 1.76 -0.07 -7.13
CA GLY A 294 3.14 -0.34 -6.74
C GLY A 294 3.42 0.01 -5.28
N SER A 295 4.59 -0.41 -4.79
CA SER A 295 5.09 -0.11 -3.44
C SER A 295 5.37 1.38 -3.27
N GLN A 296 5.35 1.90 -2.02
CA GLN A 296 5.58 3.33 -1.73
C GLN A 296 7.06 3.74 -1.82
N THR A 297 7.65 3.49 -2.99
CA THR A 297 9.08 3.51 -3.29
C THR A 297 9.41 4.40 -4.48
N GLY A 298 10.70 4.70 -4.69
CA GLY A 298 11.20 5.46 -5.85
C GLY A 298 12.45 4.83 -6.49
N GLY A 299 12.56 3.50 -6.48
CA GLY A 299 13.72 2.77 -6.98
C GLY A 299 13.58 2.29 -8.43
N GLN A 300 14.56 1.52 -8.92
CA GLN A 300 14.43 0.79 -10.19
C GLN A 300 13.33 -0.28 -10.05
N THR A 301 12.45 -0.40 -11.04
CA THR A 301 11.28 -1.29 -10.97
C THR A 301 11.41 -2.42 -11.99
N HIS A 302 11.20 -3.69 -11.62
CA HIS A 302 11.40 -4.78 -12.59
C HIS A 302 10.32 -4.88 -13.69
N TYR A 303 9.13 -4.29 -13.50
CA TYR A 303 8.10 -4.20 -14.54
C TYR A 303 8.46 -3.24 -15.69
N SER A 304 9.00 -2.06 -15.35
CA SER A 304 9.19 -0.95 -16.30
C SER A 304 10.63 -0.68 -16.73
N SER A 305 11.61 -1.11 -15.93
CA SER A 305 13.03 -1.04 -16.29
C SER A 305 13.46 -2.21 -17.16
N TYR A 306 14.76 -2.34 -17.45
CA TYR A 306 15.31 -3.24 -18.47
C TYR A 306 15.02 -4.75 -18.29
N LEU A 307 14.38 -5.16 -17.19
CA LEU A 307 14.05 -6.56 -16.88
C LEU A 307 12.76 -7.03 -17.57
N PHE A 308 11.75 -6.15 -17.71
CA PHE A 308 10.42 -6.49 -18.25
C PHE A 308 9.75 -7.70 -17.57
N ALA A 309 9.80 -7.76 -16.24
CA ALA A 309 9.22 -8.83 -15.42
C ALA A 309 7.85 -8.43 -14.85
N ASP A 310 6.80 -9.21 -15.09
CA ASP A 310 5.45 -8.92 -14.58
C ASP A 310 5.02 -9.84 -13.42
N SER A 311 5.74 -9.73 -12.30
CA SER A 311 5.59 -10.64 -11.16
C SER A 311 4.21 -10.66 -10.51
N LEU A 312 3.41 -9.59 -10.61
CA LEU A 312 1.99 -9.62 -10.19
C LEU A 312 1.15 -10.55 -11.07
N LYS A 313 1.41 -10.64 -12.39
CA LYS A 313 0.74 -11.61 -13.26
C LYS A 313 1.10 -13.03 -12.84
N TRP A 314 2.39 -13.31 -12.59
CA TRP A 314 2.85 -14.67 -12.26
C TRP A 314 2.19 -15.24 -11.00
N ILE A 315 2.01 -14.42 -9.96
CA ILE A 315 1.33 -14.86 -8.73
C ILE A 315 -0.21 -14.82 -8.83
N GLY A 316 -0.77 -13.92 -9.65
CA GLY A 316 -2.21 -13.85 -9.89
C GLY A 316 -2.76 -15.01 -10.72
N GLU A 317 -1.97 -15.49 -11.70
CA GLU A 317 -2.27 -16.67 -12.52
C GLU A 317 -1.86 -17.99 -11.85
N GLY A 318 -1.25 -17.94 -10.66
CA GLY A 318 -0.84 -19.13 -9.88
C GLY A 318 0.39 -19.88 -10.41
N TRP A 319 1.23 -19.26 -11.24
CA TRP A 319 2.40 -19.88 -11.89
C TRP A 319 3.64 -20.05 -10.99
N LEU A 320 3.51 -19.80 -9.68
CA LEU A 320 4.61 -19.89 -8.71
C LEU A 320 4.11 -20.47 -7.38
N ASP A 321 4.85 -21.43 -6.83
CA ASP A 321 4.64 -21.93 -5.47
C ASP A 321 5.16 -20.93 -4.42
N TYR A 322 6.25 -20.22 -4.75
CA TYR A 322 6.76 -19.12 -3.93
C TYR A 322 7.34 -17.95 -4.72
N ILE A 323 7.30 -16.76 -4.12
CA ILE A 323 7.95 -15.54 -4.60
C ILE A 323 8.90 -14.99 -3.53
N LEU A 324 10.09 -14.55 -3.95
CA LEU A 324 11.17 -14.14 -3.04
C LEU A 324 11.73 -12.74 -3.38
N PRO A 325 11.01 -11.64 -3.06
CA PRO A 325 11.44 -10.31 -3.44
C PRO A 325 12.75 -9.88 -2.75
N GLN A 326 13.73 -9.45 -3.55
CA GLN A 326 15.05 -9.02 -3.07
C GLN A 326 14.98 -7.64 -2.39
N SER A 327 14.67 -7.62 -1.09
CA SER A 327 14.54 -6.42 -0.25
C SER A 327 15.89 -6.04 0.39
N TYR A 328 16.91 -5.80 -0.44
CA TYR A 328 18.30 -5.61 0.02
C TYR A 328 18.58 -4.24 0.67
N TRP A 329 17.58 -3.41 0.91
CA TRP A 329 17.72 -2.08 1.50
C TRP A 329 17.63 -2.11 3.03
N ALA A 330 18.17 -1.08 3.69
CA ALA A 330 18.08 -0.92 5.14
C ALA A 330 16.65 -0.60 5.59
N THR A 331 16.35 -0.78 6.89
CA THR A 331 15.06 -0.37 7.48
C THR A 331 14.81 1.13 7.35
N ASN A 332 15.86 1.95 7.43
CA ASN A 332 15.81 3.41 7.31
C ASN A 332 16.21 3.94 5.91
N HIS A 333 16.10 3.14 4.85
CA HIS A 333 16.39 3.60 3.49
C HIS A 333 15.23 4.48 2.95
N PRO A 334 15.42 5.78 2.68
CA PRO A 334 14.30 6.73 2.51
C PRO A 334 13.37 6.37 1.34
N VAL A 335 13.97 5.93 0.23
CA VAL A 335 13.30 5.70 -1.06
C VAL A 335 12.82 4.25 -1.23
N ALA A 336 13.31 3.33 -0.40
CA ALA A 336 13.03 1.88 -0.54
C ALA A 336 13.24 1.11 0.79
N ALA A 337 12.74 1.66 1.90
CA ALA A 337 12.87 1.03 3.21
C ALA A 337 12.40 -0.42 3.19
N TYR A 338 13.08 -1.31 3.91
CA TYR A 338 12.74 -2.74 3.97
C TYR A 338 11.24 -3.00 4.19
N GLY A 339 10.61 -2.26 5.11
CA GLY A 339 9.17 -2.37 5.39
C GLY A 339 8.24 -1.79 4.31
N LYS A 340 8.68 -0.80 3.53
CA LYS A 340 7.93 -0.28 2.36
C LYS A 340 7.89 -1.30 1.22
N VAL A 341 8.88 -2.19 1.15
CA VAL A 341 8.95 -3.27 0.18
C VAL A 341 8.19 -4.49 0.70
N MET A 342 8.59 -5.06 1.84
CA MET A 342 7.98 -6.30 2.35
C MET A 342 6.54 -6.11 2.82
N GLY A 343 6.19 -4.98 3.46
CA GLY A 343 4.82 -4.67 3.86
C GLY A 343 3.89 -4.26 2.71
N TRP A 344 4.40 -4.18 1.47
CA TRP A 344 3.57 -4.16 0.25
C TRP A 344 3.39 -5.57 -0.30
N TRP A 345 4.46 -6.37 -0.35
CA TRP A 345 4.41 -7.77 -0.78
C TRP A 345 3.51 -8.65 0.09
N ASP A 346 3.58 -8.49 1.42
CA ASP A 346 2.72 -9.16 2.41
C ASP A 346 1.23 -9.01 2.05
N LYS A 347 0.81 -7.78 1.74
CA LYS A 347 -0.56 -7.46 1.30
C LYS A 347 -0.86 -8.06 -0.06
N VAL A 348 0.06 -7.92 -1.02
CA VAL A 348 -0.09 -8.45 -2.39
C VAL A 348 -0.39 -9.96 -2.43
N VAL A 349 0.17 -10.76 -1.50
CA VAL A 349 -0.05 -12.22 -1.47
C VAL A 349 -1.19 -12.68 -0.55
N LYS A 350 -1.85 -11.78 0.20
CA LYS A 350 -2.79 -12.11 1.29
C LYS A 350 -3.91 -13.10 0.91
N HIS A 351 -4.36 -13.04 -0.35
CA HIS A 351 -5.45 -13.88 -0.87
C HIS A 351 -5.01 -14.80 -2.02
N LEU A 352 -3.69 -15.00 -2.19
CA LEU A 352 -3.11 -15.80 -3.27
C LEU A 352 -2.48 -17.10 -2.74
N ASN A 353 -2.55 -18.16 -3.54
CA ASN A 353 -1.98 -19.48 -3.23
C ASN A 353 -0.46 -19.53 -3.50
N VAL A 354 0.29 -18.56 -2.97
CA VAL A 354 1.74 -18.44 -3.12
C VAL A 354 2.39 -18.14 -1.77
N ASN A 355 3.54 -18.75 -1.50
CA ASN A 355 4.34 -18.43 -0.31
C ASN A 355 5.25 -17.22 -0.59
N LEU A 356 5.31 -16.29 0.36
CA LEU A 356 6.18 -15.11 0.28
C LEU A 356 7.36 -15.25 1.23
N TYR A 357 8.57 -15.14 0.70
CA TYR A 357 9.82 -15.19 1.47
C TYR A 357 10.62 -13.89 1.23
N SER A 358 11.32 -13.38 2.25
CA SER A 358 12.09 -12.13 2.15
C SER A 358 13.51 -12.34 1.62
N GLY A 359 13.94 -11.57 0.63
CA GLY A 359 15.34 -11.57 0.17
C GLY A 359 16.19 -10.58 0.97
N ILE A 360 17.11 -11.09 1.79
CA ILE A 360 17.92 -10.32 2.75
C ILE A 360 19.33 -10.08 2.19
N GLY A 361 19.67 -8.81 1.96
CA GLY A 361 20.92 -8.38 1.33
C GLY A 361 22.08 -8.20 2.30
N LEU A 362 22.43 -9.22 3.10
CA LEU A 362 23.43 -9.11 4.18
C LEU A 362 24.81 -8.63 3.69
N TYR A 363 25.17 -8.90 2.43
CA TYR A 363 26.38 -8.35 1.80
C TYR A 363 26.48 -6.81 1.83
N MET A 364 25.35 -6.11 1.94
CA MET A 364 25.28 -4.65 1.99
C MET A 364 25.96 -4.05 3.22
N SER A 365 26.22 -4.84 4.28
CA SER A 365 27.01 -4.37 5.42
C SER A 365 28.52 -4.24 5.14
N LEU A 366 28.97 -4.69 3.97
CA LEU A 366 30.33 -4.48 3.45
C LEU A 366 30.39 -3.50 2.26
N SER A 367 29.31 -3.37 1.49
CA SER A 367 29.29 -2.60 0.24
C SER A 367 28.46 -1.32 0.25
N SER A 368 27.58 -1.12 1.23
CA SER A 368 26.84 0.14 1.34
C SER A 368 27.73 1.24 1.93
N THR A 369 27.55 2.47 1.45
CA THR A 369 28.14 3.70 2.00
C THR A 369 27.11 4.56 2.75
N THR A 370 25.85 4.10 2.82
CA THR A 370 24.72 4.85 3.40
C THR A 370 23.70 3.93 4.11
N HIS A 371 22.90 4.51 5.01
CA HIS A 371 21.81 3.84 5.76
C HIS A 371 22.29 2.73 6.72
N ALA A 372 21.38 2.12 7.49
CA ALA A 372 21.77 1.32 8.66
C ALA A 372 22.67 0.08 8.36
N TRP A 373 22.67 -0.46 7.14
CA TRP A 373 23.46 -1.65 6.78
C TRP A 373 24.94 -1.58 7.15
N TYR A 374 25.61 -0.44 6.94
CA TYR A 374 27.06 -0.28 7.15
C TYR A 374 27.42 0.31 8.54
N SER A 375 26.43 0.54 9.41
CA SER A 375 26.62 1.26 10.68
C SER A 375 25.92 0.66 11.90
N ASP A 376 24.75 0.03 11.74
CA ASP A 376 24.03 -0.61 12.84
C ASP A 376 24.33 -2.11 12.91
N GLU A 377 24.86 -2.55 14.04
CA GLU A 377 25.12 -3.96 14.33
C GLU A 377 23.82 -4.78 14.50
N ASN A 378 22.66 -4.15 14.63
CA ASN A 378 21.36 -4.80 14.78
C ASN A 378 20.56 -4.87 13.45
N GLN A 379 21.04 -4.30 12.34
CA GLN A 379 20.23 -4.16 11.12
C GLN A 379 19.59 -5.49 10.62
N LEU A 380 20.34 -6.60 10.67
CA LEU A 380 19.82 -7.93 10.31
C LEU A 380 18.78 -8.44 11.32
N LYS A 381 19.05 -8.25 12.62
CA LYS A 381 18.16 -8.61 13.74
C LYS A 381 16.81 -7.90 13.60
N THR A 382 16.82 -6.59 13.33
CA THR A 382 15.58 -5.80 13.13
C THR A 382 14.81 -6.26 11.88
N GLN A 383 15.47 -6.65 10.78
CA GLN A 383 14.77 -7.23 9.62
C GLN A 383 14.16 -8.60 9.89
N PHE A 384 14.78 -9.39 10.79
CA PHE A 384 14.24 -10.66 11.28
C PHE A 384 13.02 -10.46 12.18
N GLU A 385 13.07 -9.48 13.10
CA GLU A 385 11.92 -9.08 13.93
C GLU A 385 10.76 -8.61 13.04
N MET A 386 11.03 -7.77 12.04
CA MET A 386 10.02 -7.34 11.07
C MET A 386 9.45 -8.48 10.19
N ILE A 387 10.09 -9.65 10.09
CA ILE A 387 9.49 -10.82 9.42
C ILE A 387 8.45 -11.48 10.32
N GLU A 388 8.73 -11.56 11.63
CA GLU A 388 7.83 -12.14 12.63
C GLU A 388 6.58 -11.25 12.87
N ASP A 389 6.66 -9.95 12.53
CA ASP A 389 5.52 -9.01 12.52
C ASP A 389 4.59 -9.13 11.30
N TYR A 390 4.97 -9.83 10.21
CA TYR A 390 4.14 -9.94 8.99
C TYR A 390 3.31 -11.23 8.95
N GLU A 391 2.04 -11.11 8.61
CA GLU A 391 1.08 -12.22 8.53
C GLU A 391 1.44 -13.23 7.42
N ASN A 392 1.98 -12.77 6.28
CA ASN A 392 2.17 -13.59 5.08
C ASN A 392 3.64 -13.83 4.69
N VAL A 393 4.61 -13.24 5.38
CA VAL A 393 6.04 -13.44 5.08
C VAL A 393 6.56 -14.68 5.82
N LEU A 394 6.37 -15.85 5.20
CA LEU A 394 6.63 -17.16 5.76
C LEU A 394 8.12 -17.55 5.82
N GLY A 395 9.04 -16.58 5.73
CA GLY A 395 10.48 -16.84 5.86
C GLY A 395 11.37 -15.89 5.07
N TYR A 396 12.63 -16.30 4.88
CA TYR A 396 13.66 -15.49 4.24
C TYR A 396 14.76 -16.33 3.58
N SER A 397 15.51 -15.68 2.68
CA SER A 397 16.80 -16.15 2.21
C SER A 397 17.87 -15.05 2.33
N VAL A 398 19.10 -15.41 2.68
CA VAL A 398 20.23 -14.46 2.84
C VAL A 398 21.15 -14.51 1.63
N PHE A 399 21.31 -13.36 0.95
CA PHE A 399 22.31 -13.18 -0.10
C PHE A 399 23.63 -12.66 0.51
N SER A 400 24.70 -13.45 0.59
CA SER A 400 24.89 -14.86 0.18
C SER A 400 25.48 -15.68 1.32
N TYR A 401 25.60 -17.00 1.14
CA TYR A 401 26.23 -17.93 2.10
C TYR A 401 27.53 -17.39 2.71
N LYS A 402 28.44 -16.84 1.90
CA LYS A 402 29.72 -16.23 2.34
C LYS A 402 29.56 -15.20 3.47
N HIS A 403 28.44 -14.50 3.51
CA HIS A 403 28.14 -13.47 4.50
C HIS A 403 27.51 -14.06 5.78
N VAL A 404 26.84 -15.22 5.66
CA VAL A 404 26.43 -16.07 6.79
C VAL A 404 27.66 -16.71 7.45
N GLU A 405 28.57 -17.28 6.66
CA GLU A 405 29.83 -17.89 7.13
C GLU A 405 30.72 -16.90 7.89
N MET A 406 30.69 -15.60 7.53
CA MET A 406 31.39 -14.54 8.29
C MET A 406 30.91 -14.38 9.74
N GLY A 407 29.73 -14.89 10.10
CA GLY A 407 29.30 -15.01 11.50
C GLY A 407 30.19 -15.95 12.32
N ILE A 408 30.70 -17.01 11.71
CA ILE A 408 31.63 -17.97 12.32
C ILE A 408 33.08 -17.50 12.12
N ASN A 409 33.47 -17.32 10.85
CA ASN A 409 34.87 -17.10 10.45
C ASN A 409 35.37 -15.66 10.59
N SER A 410 34.49 -14.69 10.92
CA SER A 410 34.83 -13.26 11.01
C SER A 410 33.89 -12.49 11.94
N SER A 411 33.53 -13.08 13.09
CA SER A 411 32.53 -12.56 14.05
C SER A 411 32.76 -11.13 14.55
N THR A 412 33.98 -10.60 14.46
CA THR A 412 34.33 -9.21 14.83
C THR A 412 34.07 -8.17 13.72
N SER A 413 33.87 -8.62 12.47
CA SER A 413 33.43 -7.76 11.35
C SER A 413 31.97 -7.31 11.52
N LEU A 414 31.54 -6.24 10.86
CA LEU A 414 30.15 -5.77 10.99
C LEU A 414 29.14 -6.85 10.54
N THR A 415 29.42 -7.55 9.44
CA THR A 415 28.62 -8.68 8.95
C THR A 415 28.56 -9.80 9.99
N GLY A 416 29.72 -10.19 10.55
CA GLY A 416 29.81 -11.22 11.58
C GLY A 416 29.07 -10.87 12.88
N LYS A 417 29.11 -9.59 13.29
CA LYS A 417 28.32 -9.07 14.41
C LYS A 417 26.82 -9.05 14.13
N GLN A 418 26.38 -8.58 12.96
CA GLN A 418 24.97 -8.59 12.57
C GLN A 418 24.42 -10.01 12.55
N MET A 419 25.17 -10.97 11.98
CA MET A 419 24.83 -12.39 12.00
C MET A 419 24.77 -12.96 13.42
N SER A 420 25.73 -12.59 14.29
CA SER A 420 25.76 -13.02 15.69
C SER A 420 24.54 -12.51 16.46
N LYS A 421 24.24 -11.20 16.43
CA LYS A 421 23.10 -10.62 17.16
C LYS A 421 21.74 -11.13 16.68
N ALA A 422 21.59 -11.38 15.38
CA ALA A 422 20.38 -11.96 14.81
C ALA A 422 20.19 -13.43 15.24
N TYR A 423 21.29 -14.17 15.43
CA TYR A 423 21.26 -15.56 15.90
C TYR A 423 21.12 -15.69 17.43
N ASP A 424 21.72 -14.79 18.21
CA ASP A 424 21.62 -14.76 19.67
C ASP A 424 20.17 -14.58 20.15
N GLN A 425 19.35 -13.85 19.38
CA GLN A 425 17.89 -13.75 19.59
C GLN A 425 17.17 -15.05 19.20
N ARG A 426 17.44 -15.60 18.01
CA ARG A 426 16.75 -16.79 17.45
C ARG A 426 17.38 -18.14 17.86
N ARG A 427 17.94 -18.21 19.08
CA ARG A 427 18.76 -19.31 19.66
C ARG A 427 18.58 -20.69 18.99
N LYS A 428 19.35 -21.01 17.94
CA LYS A 428 19.39 -22.35 17.32
C LYS A 428 18.04 -22.96 16.91
N MET A 429 16.97 -22.17 16.79
CA MET A 429 15.64 -22.72 16.52
C MET A 429 15.61 -23.38 15.15
N ILE A 430 15.56 -24.71 15.12
CA ILE A 430 15.16 -25.47 13.94
C ILE A 430 13.68 -25.17 13.75
N THR A 431 13.28 -24.72 12.56
CA THR A 431 11.87 -24.47 12.25
C THR A 431 11.38 -25.44 11.19
N VAL A 432 10.14 -25.87 11.36
CA VAL A 432 9.41 -26.58 10.32
C VAL A 432 9.28 -25.69 9.08
N LEU A 433 9.34 -26.28 7.90
CA LEU A 433 9.12 -25.58 6.63
C LEU A 433 7.65 -25.15 6.50
N PRO A 434 7.35 -23.98 5.90
CA PRO A 434 5.96 -23.56 5.69
C PRO A 434 5.20 -24.48 4.73
N GLU A 435 3.92 -24.71 5.02
CA GLU A 435 2.98 -25.43 4.17
C GLU A 435 2.90 -24.79 2.77
N LEU A 436 2.83 -25.59 1.71
CA LEU A 436 2.83 -25.10 0.33
C LEU A 436 1.40 -24.76 -0.12
N LYS A 437 1.01 -23.49 -0.02
CA LYS A 437 -0.35 -22.99 -0.38
C LYS A 437 -0.83 -23.36 -1.79
N SER A 438 0.10 -23.53 -2.72
CA SER A 438 -0.14 -23.87 -4.13
C SER A 438 -0.48 -25.35 -4.37
N MET A 439 -0.10 -26.23 -3.44
CA MET A 439 -0.20 -27.70 -3.60
C MET A 439 -1.30 -28.29 -2.73
N THR A 440 -1.81 -29.47 -3.09
CA THR A 440 -2.82 -30.16 -2.28
C THR A 440 -2.20 -30.67 -0.96
N PRO A 441 -2.81 -30.39 0.21
CA PRO A 441 -2.32 -30.88 1.50
C PRO A 441 -2.19 -32.41 1.56
N ILE A 442 -1.00 -32.89 1.97
CA ILE A 442 -0.75 -34.31 2.25
C ILE A 442 -0.61 -34.47 3.76
N TYR A 443 -1.68 -34.93 4.41
CA TYR A 443 -1.70 -35.23 5.84
C TYR A 443 -1.23 -36.66 6.10
N LEU A 444 -0.04 -36.81 6.66
CA LEU A 444 0.53 -38.11 7.01
C LEU A 444 -0.01 -38.63 8.37
N PRO A 445 -0.12 -39.96 8.54
CA PRO A 445 -0.53 -40.56 9.81
C PRO A 445 0.55 -40.40 10.89
N GLU A 446 0.22 -40.80 12.11
CA GLU A 446 1.17 -40.89 13.22
C GLU A 446 2.33 -41.84 12.91
N VAL A 447 3.55 -41.42 13.23
CA VAL A 447 4.78 -42.22 13.05
C VAL A 447 4.78 -43.43 13.97
N GLN A 448 4.74 -44.63 13.39
CA GLN A 448 4.59 -45.89 14.13
C GLN A 448 5.93 -46.50 14.57
N ASN A 449 5.87 -47.35 15.60
CA ASN A 449 6.98 -48.16 16.12
C ASN A 449 8.23 -47.34 16.52
N VAL A 450 8.02 -46.09 16.97
CA VAL A 450 9.06 -45.24 17.60
C VAL A 450 9.62 -45.99 18.82
N ARG A 451 10.92 -46.31 18.79
CA ARG A 451 11.58 -47.19 19.76
C ARG A 451 13.05 -46.80 19.98
N PHE A 452 13.59 -47.16 21.13
CA PHE A 452 14.99 -46.91 21.49
C PHE A 452 15.84 -48.17 21.36
N GLU A 453 16.89 -48.10 20.55
CA GLU A 453 17.86 -49.18 20.32
C GLU A 453 19.29 -48.62 20.24
N ASN A 454 20.20 -49.05 21.11
CA ASN A 454 21.65 -48.78 21.02
C ASN A 454 22.02 -47.28 20.82
N ASN A 455 21.49 -46.40 21.68
CA ASN A 455 21.65 -44.93 21.60
C ASN A 455 21.07 -44.30 20.31
N LYS A 456 20.10 -44.95 19.67
CA LYS A 456 19.32 -44.39 18.57
C LYS A 456 17.82 -44.50 18.84
N LEU A 457 17.10 -43.46 18.46
CA LEU A 457 15.67 -43.55 18.20
C LEU A 457 15.48 -44.17 16.81
N LYS A 458 14.53 -45.08 16.66
CA LYS A 458 14.17 -45.71 15.38
C LYS A 458 12.68 -45.73 15.18
N TRP A 459 12.23 -45.67 13.93
CA TRP A 459 10.82 -45.77 13.57
C TRP A 459 10.65 -46.34 12.17
N ASP A 460 9.42 -46.70 11.83
CA ASP A 460 9.08 -47.26 10.55
C ASP A 460 8.78 -46.12 9.56
N ALA A 461 9.19 -46.26 8.30
CA ALA A 461 9.02 -45.22 7.30
C ALA A 461 7.57 -45.12 6.81
N LEU A 462 7.11 -43.89 6.58
CA LEU A 462 5.83 -43.54 5.98
C LEU A 462 6.04 -42.99 4.55
N ASP A 463 5.37 -43.59 3.57
CA ASP A 463 5.33 -43.10 2.20
C ASP A 463 4.79 -41.65 2.15
N GLY A 464 5.37 -40.81 1.28
CA GLY A 464 4.99 -39.40 1.16
C GLY A 464 5.72 -38.43 2.11
N THR A 465 6.67 -38.91 2.91
CA THR A 465 7.48 -38.10 3.83
C THR A 465 8.68 -37.47 3.12
N LYS A 466 8.83 -36.14 3.24
CA LYS A 466 10.05 -35.40 2.88
C LYS A 466 11.09 -35.51 3.98
N PHE A 467 10.73 -35.13 5.21
CA PHE A 467 11.61 -35.13 6.39
C PHE A 467 10.90 -35.65 7.63
N TYR A 468 11.65 -36.14 8.61
CA TYR A 468 11.15 -36.37 9.98
C TYR A 468 11.76 -35.37 10.94
N TYR A 469 10.91 -34.74 11.76
CA TYR A 469 11.32 -33.88 12.86
C TYR A 469 11.34 -34.68 14.16
N ILE A 470 12.47 -34.63 14.87
CA ILE A 470 12.67 -35.29 16.16
C ILE A 470 12.54 -34.24 17.27
N TYR A 471 11.61 -34.49 18.18
CA TYR A 471 11.28 -33.62 19.31
C TYR A 471 11.80 -34.24 20.61
N LYS A 472 12.18 -33.41 21.58
CA LYS A 472 12.62 -33.84 22.91
C LYS A 472 12.16 -32.86 23.98
N SER A 473 11.48 -33.35 25.01
CA SER A 473 10.95 -32.53 26.10
C SER A 473 10.66 -33.36 27.35
N SER A 474 10.55 -32.72 28.51
CA SER A 474 10.03 -33.39 29.73
C SER A 474 8.52 -33.64 29.68
N ASN A 475 7.81 -32.95 28.77
CA ASN A 475 6.41 -33.19 28.41
C ASN A 475 6.20 -32.60 27.01
N LEU A 476 6.18 -33.46 25.99
CA LEU A 476 6.20 -33.09 24.58
C LEU A 476 4.95 -32.29 24.18
N SER A 477 5.19 -31.08 23.65
CA SER A 477 4.22 -30.17 23.06
C SER A 477 4.36 -30.04 21.53
N TYR A 478 5.36 -30.70 20.94
CA TYR A 478 5.67 -30.70 19.51
C TYR A 478 5.88 -29.29 18.91
N SER A 479 6.35 -28.37 19.75
CA SER A 479 6.77 -27.01 19.40
C SER A 479 8.15 -26.98 18.75
N ASN A 480 8.51 -25.89 18.08
CA ASN A 480 9.81 -25.73 17.42
C ASN A 480 10.97 -25.76 18.43
N ASP A 481 10.79 -25.21 19.63
CA ASP A 481 11.80 -25.23 20.71
C ASP A 481 12.14 -26.64 21.21
N GLU A 482 11.27 -27.62 20.98
CA GLU A 482 11.51 -29.02 21.30
C GLU A 482 12.24 -29.77 20.17
N ILE A 483 12.39 -29.19 18.98
CA ILE A 483 13.04 -29.86 17.84
C ILE A 483 14.55 -29.96 18.08
N VAL A 484 15.03 -31.18 18.28
CA VAL A 484 16.46 -31.48 18.48
C VAL A 484 17.17 -31.96 17.21
N GLY A 485 16.43 -32.27 16.14
CA GLY A 485 17.02 -32.68 14.87
C GLY A 485 15.98 -32.95 13.78
N VAL A 486 16.48 -33.06 12.55
CA VAL A 486 15.70 -33.39 11.35
C VAL A 486 16.47 -34.44 10.54
N VAL A 487 15.77 -35.39 9.92
CA VAL A 487 16.39 -36.39 9.02
C VAL A 487 15.56 -36.60 7.75
N SER A 488 16.19 -37.12 6.70
CA SER A 488 15.52 -37.47 5.44
C SER A 488 14.38 -38.48 5.64
N GLY A 489 13.33 -38.33 4.82
CA GLY A 489 12.27 -39.34 4.67
C GLY A 489 12.74 -40.66 4.04
N ASN A 490 13.87 -40.64 3.33
CA ASN A 490 14.32 -41.73 2.46
C ASN A 490 14.95 -42.89 3.24
N GLY A 491 14.22 -44.00 3.39
CA GLY A 491 14.72 -45.27 3.94
C GLY A 491 13.61 -46.26 4.27
N THR A 492 13.96 -47.52 4.58
CA THR A 492 12.98 -48.56 5.01
C THR A 492 12.85 -48.66 6.54
N THR A 493 13.81 -48.10 7.28
CA THR A 493 13.75 -47.90 8.72
C THR A 493 14.62 -46.69 8.98
N ILE A 494 14.04 -45.68 9.63
CA ILE A 494 14.72 -44.41 9.88
C ILE A 494 15.30 -44.44 11.28
N GLU A 495 16.48 -43.84 11.47
CA GLU A 495 17.14 -43.79 12.76
C GLU A 495 17.81 -42.43 13.01
N TYR A 496 17.78 -41.98 14.27
CA TYR A 496 18.41 -40.74 14.72
C TYR A 496 19.20 -41.01 16.01
N SER A 497 20.42 -40.49 16.10
CA SER A 497 21.30 -40.71 17.25
C SER A 497 20.90 -39.81 18.42
N ILE A 498 20.74 -40.38 19.62
CA ILE A 498 20.28 -39.63 20.81
C ILE A 498 21.15 -39.89 22.03
N GLU A 499 21.30 -38.86 22.86
CA GLU A 499 21.82 -39.03 24.22
C GLU A 499 20.67 -39.49 25.14
N PRO A 500 20.80 -40.62 25.86
CA PRO A 500 19.73 -41.16 26.71
C PRO A 500 19.39 -40.20 27.86
N SER A 501 18.12 -39.87 28.01
CA SER A 501 17.59 -39.13 29.15
C SER A 501 16.74 -40.03 30.06
N SER A 502 16.64 -39.64 31.33
CA SER A 502 15.75 -40.26 32.33
C SER A 502 14.63 -39.32 32.79
N THR A 503 14.53 -38.14 32.17
CA THR A 503 13.61 -37.06 32.54
C THR A 503 12.98 -36.37 31.32
N GLU A 504 13.28 -36.83 30.11
CA GLU A 504 12.81 -36.26 28.85
C GLU A 504 12.42 -37.40 27.89
N GLU A 505 11.28 -37.25 27.25
CA GLU A 505 10.75 -38.13 26.22
C GLU A 505 11.19 -37.66 24.83
N TYR A 506 11.10 -38.56 23.85
CA TYR A 506 11.43 -38.29 22.44
C TYR A 506 10.21 -38.55 21.55
N GLY A 507 9.82 -37.55 20.77
CA GLY A 507 8.72 -37.64 19.80
C GLY A 507 9.22 -37.55 18.36
N VAL A 508 8.44 -38.04 17.41
CA VAL A 508 8.73 -37.94 15.97
C VAL A 508 7.46 -37.52 15.22
N ARG A 509 7.58 -36.57 14.29
CA ARG A 509 6.53 -36.27 13.30
C ARG A 509 7.13 -36.27 11.90
N ALA A 510 6.38 -36.82 10.94
CA ALA A 510 6.71 -36.72 9.53
C ALA A 510 6.27 -35.35 8.97
N LEU A 511 7.06 -34.78 8.07
CA LEU A 511 6.69 -33.67 7.20
C LEU A 511 6.44 -34.23 5.80
N SER A 512 5.29 -33.97 5.21
CA SER A 512 4.96 -34.43 3.86
C SER A 512 5.70 -33.63 2.77
N TYR A 513 5.68 -34.13 1.53
CA TYR A 513 6.25 -33.39 0.39
C TYR A 513 5.62 -32.01 0.16
N THR A 514 4.37 -31.80 0.56
CA THR A 514 3.70 -30.48 0.52
C THR A 514 3.82 -29.69 1.83
N ASN A 515 4.83 -30.01 2.64
CA ASN A 515 5.23 -29.36 3.89
C ASN A 515 4.17 -29.35 5.01
N HIS A 516 3.19 -30.25 4.97
CA HIS A 516 2.23 -30.43 6.07
C HIS A 516 2.79 -31.43 7.09
N LEU A 517 2.72 -31.09 8.38
CA LEU A 517 3.12 -32.02 9.45
C LEU A 517 2.06 -33.10 9.65
N GLY A 518 2.48 -34.36 9.63
CA GLY A 518 1.68 -35.51 10.00
C GLY A 518 1.17 -35.46 11.45
N ALA A 519 0.23 -36.35 11.75
CA ALA A 519 -0.46 -36.38 13.03
C ALA A 519 0.51 -36.40 14.23
N ILE A 520 0.22 -35.58 15.24
CA ILE A 520 0.88 -35.64 16.55
C ILE A 520 0.63 -37.04 17.15
N PRO A 521 1.67 -37.74 17.63
CA PRO A 521 1.53 -39.05 18.24
C PRO A 521 0.48 -39.12 19.34
N THR A 522 -0.31 -40.20 19.37
CA THR A 522 -1.42 -40.39 20.32
C THR A 522 -0.92 -41.01 21.63
N SER A 523 -0.07 -40.26 22.33
CA SER A 523 0.02 -40.40 23.78
C SER A 523 -1.39 -40.18 24.37
N ASN A 524 -1.90 -41.16 25.11
CA ASN A 524 -3.17 -41.02 25.82
C ASN A 524 -3.10 -39.77 26.71
N ASN A 525 -4.22 -39.05 26.85
CA ASN A 525 -4.39 -37.84 27.67
C ASN A 525 -4.08 -36.48 27.01
N GLN A 526 -4.48 -36.26 25.75
CA GLN A 526 -4.34 -34.92 25.11
C GLN A 526 -5.58 -34.02 25.27
N ILE A 527 -5.33 -32.71 25.33
CA ILE A 527 -6.33 -31.64 25.32
C ILE A 527 -5.78 -30.46 24.51
N ARG A 528 -6.58 -29.87 23.62
CA ARG A 528 -6.12 -28.83 22.70
C ARG A 528 -7.15 -27.71 22.56
N MET A 529 -6.68 -26.48 22.37
CA MET A 529 -7.56 -25.37 21.97
C MET A 529 -8.08 -25.60 20.55
N VAL A 530 -9.23 -25.01 20.23
CA VAL A 530 -9.73 -24.87 18.86
C VAL A 530 -9.60 -23.41 18.47
N ASP A 531 -9.05 -23.15 17.28
CA ASP A 531 -8.75 -21.80 16.85
C ASP A 531 -10.01 -20.95 16.60
N GLY A 532 -9.88 -19.67 16.90
CA GLY A 532 -10.98 -18.71 16.81
C GLY A 532 -11.89 -18.67 18.04
N ALA A 533 -12.53 -17.53 18.25
CA ALA A 533 -13.51 -17.31 19.31
C ALA A 533 -14.81 -16.76 18.72
N SER A 534 -15.89 -16.80 19.47
CA SER A 534 -17.21 -16.37 18.98
C SER A 534 -17.99 -15.59 20.04
N ILE A 535 -18.85 -14.66 19.60
CA ILE A 535 -19.84 -14.04 20.50
C ILE A 535 -21.02 -15.00 20.65
N ARG A 536 -21.25 -15.49 21.88
CA ARG A 536 -22.49 -16.20 22.20
C ARG A 536 -23.63 -15.19 22.28
N THR A 537 -24.69 -15.43 21.50
CA THR A 537 -25.94 -14.67 21.55
C THR A 537 -26.73 -14.92 22.83
N GLU A 538 -27.50 -13.92 23.24
CA GLU A 538 -28.45 -14.06 24.35
C GLU A 538 -29.69 -14.89 23.95
N THR A 539 -30.26 -15.58 24.94
CA THR A 539 -31.59 -16.21 24.90
C THR A 539 -32.23 -16.04 26.28
N GLU A 540 -33.54 -16.22 26.44
CA GLU A 540 -34.27 -15.99 27.70
C GLU A 540 -33.69 -16.68 28.96
N ASN A 541 -32.86 -17.72 28.77
CA ASN A 541 -32.21 -18.48 29.85
C ASN A 541 -30.67 -18.39 29.85
N VAL A 542 -30.04 -17.65 28.94
CA VAL A 542 -28.56 -17.59 28.82
C VAL A 542 -28.06 -16.23 28.35
N ARG A 543 -27.18 -15.61 29.14
CA ARG A 543 -26.54 -14.31 28.85
C ARG A 543 -25.53 -14.38 27.69
N GLN A 544 -25.38 -13.24 27.01
CA GLN A 544 -24.33 -12.97 26.03
C GLN A 544 -22.91 -13.05 26.65
N GLY A 545 -21.92 -13.46 25.85
CA GLY A 545 -20.51 -13.47 26.26
C GLY A 545 -19.52 -13.99 25.21
N LEU A 546 -18.23 -13.70 25.42
CA LEU A 546 -17.14 -14.21 24.59
C LEU A 546 -16.93 -15.71 24.85
N ARG A 547 -16.91 -16.54 23.80
CA ARG A 547 -16.78 -18.00 23.88
C ARG A 547 -15.48 -18.49 23.24
N PHE A 548 -14.76 -19.32 23.98
CA PHE A 548 -13.61 -20.11 23.54
C PHE A 548 -13.97 -21.61 23.49
N TYR A 549 -13.28 -22.37 22.64
CA TYR A 549 -13.53 -23.79 22.38
C TYR A 549 -12.25 -24.63 22.57
N ALA A 550 -12.42 -25.91 22.92
CA ALA A 550 -11.34 -26.88 23.05
C ALA A 550 -11.84 -28.31 22.84
N ASN A 551 -10.95 -29.21 22.41
CA ASN A 551 -11.20 -30.63 22.23
C ASN A 551 -10.41 -31.43 23.29
N ILE A 552 -10.95 -32.54 23.78
CA ILE A 552 -10.30 -33.42 24.78
C ILE A 552 -10.31 -34.88 24.33
N ASP A 553 -9.26 -35.63 24.68
CA ASP A 553 -9.20 -37.07 24.41
C ASP A 553 -10.26 -37.86 25.20
N SER A 554 -10.68 -39.00 24.63
CA SER A 554 -11.65 -39.89 25.26
C SER A 554 -11.16 -40.51 26.58
N SER A 555 -9.85 -40.66 26.78
CA SER A 555 -9.27 -41.18 28.03
C SER A 555 -9.55 -40.29 29.24
N LEU A 556 -9.63 -38.97 29.03
CA LEU A 556 -9.74 -37.95 30.07
C LEU A 556 -11.18 -37.56 30.41
N LEU A 557 -12.18 -38.02 29.66
CA LEU A 557 -13.59 -37.64 29.85
C LEU A 557 -14.17 -38.00 31.23
N ASN A 558 -13.52 -38.92 31.97
CA ASN A 558 -13.93 -39.30 33.33
C ASN A 558 -13.31 -38.41 34.42
N ASN A 559 -12.35 -37.56 34.08
CA ASN A 559 -11.57 -36.75 35.01
C ASN A 559 -12.02 -35.28 34.97
N GLU A 560 -11.42 -34.41 35.79
CA GLU A 560 -11.71 -32.97 35.73
C GLU A 560 -11.06 -32.33 34.49
N PHE A 561 -11.83 -31.63 33.67
CA PHE A 561 -11.31 -30.80 32.58
C PHE A 561 -12.03 -29.46 32.51
N GLY A 562 -11.45 -28.48 31.82
CA GLY A 562 -11.98 -27.12 31.75
C GLY A 562 -11.03 -26.12 31.10
N PHE A 563 -11.12 -24.87 31.54
CA PHE A 563 -10.25 -23.78 31.07
C PHE A 563 -9.67 -22.98 32.23
N TYR A 564 -8.45 -22.50 32.04
CA TYR A 564 -7.91 -21.33 32.74
C TYR A 564 -8.21 -20.08 31.90
N LEU A 565 -8.75 -19.05 32.56
CA LEU A 565 -9.05 -17.76 31.95
C LEU A 565 -8.24 -16.66 32.63
N ILE A 566 -7.41 -15.97 31.84
CA ILE A 566 -6.43 -14.98 32.28
C ILE A 566 -6.75 -13.63 31.61
N TYR A 567 -6.56 -12.55 32.37
CA TYR A 567 -6.73 -11.18 31.90
C TYR A 567 -5.40 -10.66 31.32
N GLY A 568 -5.44 -10.12 30.11
CA GLY A 568 -4.26 -9.86 29.27
C GLY A 568 -3.72 -11.13 28.60
N ARG A 569 -2.88 -10.94 27.59
CA ARG A 569 -2.15 -11.99 26.86
C ARG A 569 -1.12 -12.73 27.74
N ILE A 570 -1.14 -14.06 27.70
CA ILE A 570 -0.04 -14.94 28.16
C ILE A 570 0.09 -16.18 27.24
N ASN A 571 1.19 -16.91 27.33
CA ASN A 571 1.34 -18.24 26.70
C ASN A 571 1.14 -19.39 27.72
N THR A 572 0.98 -20.62 27.24
CA THR A 572 0.78 -21.81 28.09
C THR A 572 1.95 -22.06 29.04
N GLN A 573 3.20 -21.80 28.63
CA GLN A 573 4.36 -22.00 29.50
C GLN A 573 4.37 -21.03 30.69
N THR A 574 3.90 -19.79 30.51
CA THR A 574 3.70 -18.82 31.61
C THR A 574 2.70 -19.36 32.62
N LEU A 575 1.55 -19.89 32.17
CA LEU A 575 0.57 -20.52 33.05
C LEU A 575 1.16 -21.76 33.76
N ARG A 576 1.90 -22.61 33.05
CA ARG A 576 2.57 -23.81 33.59
C ARG A 576 3.55 -23.43 34.71
N ASN A 577 4.37 -22.40 34.49
CA ASN A 577 5.30 -21.86 35.50
C ASN A 577 4.56 -21.34 36.73
N GLU A 578 3.49 -20.56 36.56
CA GLU A 578 2.76 -20.00 37.71
C GLU A 578 1.93 -21.04 38.48
N ILE A 579 1.46 -22.12 37.84
CA ILE A 579 0.87 -23.28 38.54
C ILE A 579 1.91 -23.96 39.46
N VAL A 580 3.17 -24.07 39.01
CA VAL A 580 4.27 -24.59 39.85
C VAL A 580 4.64 -23.62 40.98
N ASN A 581 4.64 -22.31 40.72
CA ASN A 581 5.04 -21.28 41.69
C ASN A 581 3.98 -21.00 42.78
N GLN A 582 2.69 -20.93 42.40
CA GLN A 582 1.60 -20.45 43.26
C GLN A 582 0.55 -21.52 43.59
N GLY A 583 0.56 -22.66 42.90
CA GLY A 583 -0.49 -23.69 42.97
C GLY A 583 -1.68 -23.41 42.05
N SER A 584 -2.44 -24.46 41.73
CA SER A 584 -3.38 -24.50 40.60
C SER A 584 -4.69 -23.72 40.74
N GLU A 585 -5.09 -23.28 41.95
CA GLU A 585 -6.43 -22.72 42.21
C GLU A 585 -6.49 -21.21 42.53
N ASN A 586 -5.40 -20.63 43.03
CA ASN A 586 -5.35 -19.26 43.54
C ASN A 586 -4.28 -18.39 42.86
N LEU A 587 -3.88 -18.79 41.66
CA LEU A 587 -3.10 -18.04 40.68
C LEU A 587 -3.49 -16.55 40.59
N ILE A 588 -2.48 -15.69 40.71
CA ILE A 588 -2.53 -14.28 40.33
C ILE A 588 -1.56 -14.05 39.18
N ILE A 589 -2.06 -13.58 38.05
CA ILE A 589 -1.30 -13.24 36.84
C ILE A 589 -1.78 -11.86 36.36
N ASN A 590 -0.88 -11.01 35.85
CA ASN A 590 -1.19 -9.64 35.42
C ASN A 590 -1.93 -8.80 36.49
N ASN A 591 -1.61 -9.02 37.77
CA ASN A 591 -2.27 -8.43 38.95
C ASN A 591 -3.79 -8.71 39.05
N LYS A 592 -4.29 -9.77 38.40
CA LYS A 592 -5.68 -10.24 38.47
C LYS A 592 -5.71 -11.69 38.94
N LYS A 593 -6.80 -12.13 39.58
CA LYS A 593 -7.02 -13.56 39.82
C LYS A 593 -7.33 -14.25 38.48
N VAL A 594 -6.64 -15.36 38.22
CA VAL A 594 -6.97 -16.28 37.13
C VAL A 594 -8.18 -17.14 37.53
N PHE A 595 -9.08 -17.39 36.58
CA PHE A 595 -10.24 -18.23 36.80
C PHE A 595 -10.02 -19.63 36.20
N ARG A 596 -9.67 -20.61 37.04
CA ARG A 596 -9.81 -22.04 36.72
C ARG A 596 -11.29 -22.40 36.69
N LYS A 597 -11.78 -22.94 35.58
CA LYS A 597 -13.20 -23.27 35.38
C LYS A 597 -13.37 -24.66 34.79
N ALA A 598 -13.66 -25.63 35.66
CA ALA A 598 -14.08 -26.97 35.27
C ALA A 598 -15.40 -26.96 34.47
N ILE A 599 -15.48 -27.86 33.49
CA ILE A 599 -16.59 -28.09 32.56
C ILE A 599 -16.97 -29.58 32.65
N SER A 600 -18.27 -29.89 32.64
CA SER A 600 -18.79 -31.23 32.95
C SER A 600 -19.39 -31.98 31.76
N ASN A 601 -19.31 -31.42 30.56
CA ASN A 601 -19.94 -31.97 29.35
C ASN A 601 -19.12 -31.61 28.10
N VAL A 602 -19.06 -32.57 27.16
CA VAL A 602 -18.60 -32.39 25.78
C VAL A 602 -19.76 -32.59 24.79
N ASN A 603 -19.57 -32.21 23.53
CA ASN A 603 -20.42 -32.65 22.42
C ASN A 603 -19.97 -34.02 21.87
N HIS A 604 -20.60 -34.48 20.79
CA HIS A 604 -20.34 -35.78 20.16
C HIS A 604 -18.96 -35.91 19.48
N ASN A 605 -18.19 -34.83 19.38
CA ASN A 605 -16.82 -34.79 18.84
C ASN A 605 -15.79 -34.51 19.96
N ASN A 606 -16.13 -34.80 21.22
CA ASN A 606 -15.37 -34.47 22.43
C ASN A 606 -14.99 -32.98 22.57
N GLN A 607 -15.72 -32.06 21.92
CA GLN A 607 -15.49 -30.63 22.05
C GLN A 607 -16.29 -30.04 23.20
N PHE A 608 -15.67 -29.14 23.97
CA PHE A 608 -16.28 -28.36 25.03
C PHE A 608 -15.95 -26.87 24.85
N SER A 609 -16.61 -26.01 25.63
CA SER A 609 -16.43 -24.55 25.52
C SER A 609 -16.67 -23.85 26.86
N VAL A 610 -16.09 -22.66 27.00
CA VAL A 610 -16.33 -21.73 28.10
C VAL A 610 -16.80 -20.40 27.56
N VAL A 611 -17.66 -19.70 28.31
CA VAL A 611 -18.27 -18.43 27.92
C VAL A 611 -18.09 -17.41 29.05
N LEU A 612 -17.46 -16.29 28.75
CA LEU A 612 -17.31 -15.17 29.68
C LEU A 612 -18.50 -14.22 29.49
N THR A 613 -19.52 -14.42 30.32
CA THR A 613 -20.73 -13.59 30.33
C THR A 613 -20.64 -12.45 31.34
N GLY A 614 -21.18 -11.28 31.02
CA GLY A 614 -21.20 -10.15 31.95
C GLY A 614 -19.86 -9.43 32.12
N ILE A 615 -18.98 -9.53 31.13
CA ILE A 615 -17.90 -8.54 30.94
C ILE A 615 -18.58 -7.16 30.82
N PRO A 616 -18.17 -6.14 31.60
CA PRO A 616 -18.73 -4.80 31.47
C PRO A 616 -18.23 -4.15 30.17
N GLU A 617 -19.02 -3.28 29.57
CA GLU A 617 -18.78 -2.75 28.23
C GLU A 617 -17.45 -1.96 28.12
N ILE A 618 -16.98 -1.37 29.22
CA ILE A 618 -15.65 -0.74 29.33
C ILE A 618 -14.50 -1.72 29.02
N GLY A 619 -14.67 -3.00 29.37
CA GLY A 619 -13.70 -4.08 29.19
C GLY A 619 -13.96 -4.96 27.97
N TYR A 620 -14.80 -4.55 27.01
CA TYR A 620 -14.96 -5.29 25.75
C TYR A 620 -13.69 -5.27 24.87
N LEU A 621 -12.73 -4.39 25.16
CA LEU A 621 -11.40 -4.36 24.53
C LEU A 621 -10.32 -5.08 25.34
N ASP A 622 -10.64 -5.55 26.55
CA ASP A 622 -9.67 -6.24 27.38
C ASP A 622 -9.34 -7.59 26.73
N GLU A 623 -8.05 -7.82 26.45
CA GLU A 623 -7.58 -9.14 26.02
C GLU A 623 -7.88 -10.18 27.10
N ILE A 624 -8.49 -11.29 26.71
CA ILE A 624 -8.64 -12.48 27.56
C ILE A 624 -7.90 -13.63 26.91
N THR A 625 -6.97 -14.24 27.65
CA THR A 625 -6.35 -15.52 27.27
C THR A 625 -7.19 -16.67 27.82
N ALA A 626 -7.51 -17.65 26.97
CA ALA A 626 -8.04 -18.94 27.38
C ALA A 626 -7.04 -20.06 27.07
N ILE A 627 -6.79 -20.92 28.06
CA ILE A 627 -5.98 -22.14 27.93
C ILE A 627 -6.79 -23.29 28.51
N ALA A 628 -7.06 -24.33 27.72
CA ALA A 628 -7.77 -25.52 28.19
C ALA A 628 -6.88 -26.39 29.11
N TYR A 629 -7.49 -27.13 30.03
CA TYR A 629 -6.80 -28.09 30.89
C TYR A 629 -7.61 -29.37 31.11
N ALA A 630 -6.90 -30.46 31.38
CA ALA A 630 -7.44 -31.70 31.93
C ALA A 630 -6.60 -32.14 33.14
N VAL A 631 -7.16 -33.05 33.93
CA VAL A 631 -6.47 -33.76 35.01
C VAL A 631 -6.31 -35.21 34.59
N ASP A 632 -5.11 -35.77 34.69
CA ASP A 632 -4.88 -37.18 34.39
C ASP A 632 -5.29 -38.11 35.56
N ASN A 633 -5.03 -39.41 35.43
CA ASN A 633 -5.39 -40.42 36.43
C ASN A 633 -4.50 -40.38 37.69
N ASP A 634 -3.40 -39.63 37.64
CA ASP A 634 -2.41 -39.47 38.72
C ASP A 634 -2.48 -38.05 39.33
N GLU A 635 -3.59 -37.34 39.10
CA GLU A 635 -3.92 -35.97 39.55
C GLU A 635 -3.06 -34.83 38.94
N ASN A 636 -2.27 -35.08 37.89
CA ASN A 636 -1.49 -34.03 37.23
C ASN A 636 -2.35 -33.17 36.29
N ILE A 637 -2.04 -31.87 36.20
CA ILE A 637 -2.72 -30.94 35.29
C ILE A 637 -2.00 -30.89 33.93
N ILE A 638 -2.69 -31.36 32.90
CA ILE A 638 -2.29 -31.24 31.49
C ILE A 638 -2.93 -29.95 30.94
N LEU A 639 -2.12 -29.10 30.30
CA LEU A 639 -2.57 -27.86 29.66
C LEU A 639 -2.52 -28.02 28.13
N ALA A 640 -3.44 -27.39 27.42
CA ALA A 640 -3.37 -27.27 25.96
C ALA A 640 -2.14 -26.46 25.51
N GLU A 641 -1.45 -26.99 24.51
CA GLU A 641 -0.15 -26.50 24.01
C GLU A 641 -0.20 -25.03 23.60
N ASN A 642 -1.21 -24.67 22.80
CA ASN A 642 -1.50 -23.32 22.33
C ASN A 642 -2.50 -22.58 23.24
N ALA A 643 -2.30 -21.27 23.38
CA ALA A 643 -3.13 -20.36 24.17
C ALA A 643 -3.91 -19.40 23.25
N LEU A 644 -5.21 -19.19 23.48
CA LEU A 644 -6.03 -18.35 22.60
C LEU A 644 -6.38 -17.03 23.28
N THR A 645 -5.79 -15.93 22.79
CA THR A 645 -6.04 -14.57 23.27
C THR A 645 -6.97 -13.82 22.32
N ARG A 646 -8.10 -13.27 22.82
CA ARG A 646 -9.04 -12.42 22.05
C ARG A 646 -9.74 -11.39 22.95
N SER A 647 -10.23 -10.30 22.37
CA SER A 647 -11.17 -9.37 23.02
C SER A 647 -12.62 -9.54 22.52
N VAL A 648 -13.60 -8.95 23.23
CA VAL A 648 -15.02 -9.00 22.83
C VAL A 648 -15.26 -8.18 21.55
N PHE A 649 -14.64 -6.99 21.46
CA PHE A 649 -14.81 -6.07 20.34
C PHE A 649 -14.17 -6.62 19.05
N GLU A 650 -12.95 -7.14 19.12
CA GLU A 650 -12.23 -7.78 18.00
C GLU A 650 -13.05 -8.89 17.34
N VAL A 651 -13.61 -9.80 18.13
CA VAL A 651 -14.43 -10.90 17.62
C VAL A 651 -15.73 -10.38 17.00
N ALA A 652 -16.36 -9.36 17.59
CA ALA A 652 -17.57 -8.75 17.05
C ALA A 652 -17.33 -8.03 15.71
N ILE A 653 -16.26 -7.22 15.60
CA ILE A 653 -15.97 -6.46 14.38
C ILE A 653 -15.51 -7.37 13.23
N ASN A 654 -14.73 -8.41 13.50
CA ASN A 654 -14.33 -9.36 12.46
C ASN A 654 -15.51 -10.22 12.00
N SER A 655 -16.33 -10.73 12.92
CA SER A 655 -17.61 -11.40 12.56
C SER A 655 -18.48 -10.52 11.66
N SER A 656 -18.59 -9.21 11.96
CA SER A 656 -19.38 -8.28 11.16
C SER A 656 -18.78 -7.98 9.78
N LYS A 657 -17.45 -8.04 9.60
CA LYS A 657 -16.80 -7.94 8.27
C LYS A 657 -17.07 -9.17 7.42
N GLU A 658 -17.10 -10.35 8.05
CA GLU A 658 -17.43 -11.64 7.44
C GLU A 658 -18.93 -11.79 7.12
N GLY A 659 -19.74 -10.74 7.33
CA GLY A 659 -21.19 -10.74 7.10
C GLY A 659 -22.01 -11.43 8.19
N VAL A 660 -21.36 -11.95 9.24
CA VAL A 660 -22.02 -12.61 10.38
C VAL A 660 -22.64 -11.55 11.29
N THR A 661 -23.88 -11.20 10.99
CA THR A 661 -24.69 -10.21 11.70
C THR A 661 -25.66 -10.87 12.67
N ASN A 662 -25.74 -10.34 13.90
CA ASN A 662 -26.78 -10.67 14.87
C ASN A 662 -26.86 -9.58 15.95
N HIS A 663 -27.97 -9.57 16.69
CA HIS A 663 -28.27 -8.55 17.69
C HIS A 663 -27.19 -8.36 18.78
N SER A 664 -26.48 -9.42 19.17
CA SER A 664 -25.41 -9.35 20.17
C SER A 664 -24.15 -8.68 19.61
N ILE A 665 -23.82 -8.92 18.34
CA ILE A 665 -22.72 -8.24 17.62
C ILE A 665 -23.11 -6.78 17.37
N GLU A 666 -24.33 -6.54 16.89
CA GLU A 666 -24.90 -5.20 16.70
C GLU A 666 -24.82 -4.38 17.99
N GLN A 667 -25.25 -4.90 19.15
CA GLN A 667 -25.17 -4.19 20.43
C GLN A 667 -23.72 -3.84 20.83
N ILE A 668 -22.74 -4.73 20.61
CA ILE A 668 -21.32 -4.42 20.90
C ILE A 668 -20.82 -3.26 20.03
N LEU A 669 -21.15 -3.26 18.74
CA LEU A 669 -20.73 -2.22 17.80
C LEU A 669 -21.51 -0.90 18.03
N ILE A 670 -22.79 -0.99 18.39
CA ILE A 670 -23.64 0.13 18.80
C ILE A 670 -23.11 0.78 20.07
N TYR A 671 -22.67 0.02 21.09
CA TYR A 671 -22.08 0.59 22.30
C TYR A 671 -20.89 1.50 21.97
N TYR A 672 -19.94 1.04 21.15
CA TYR A 672 -18.75 1.84 20.84
C TYR A 672 -19.02 3.03 19.92
N THR A 673 -19.91 2.89 18.92
CA THR A 673 -20.33 4.01 18.06
C THR A 673 -21.14 5.05 18.85
N THR A 674 -22.02 4.62 19.76
CA THR A 674 -22.85 5.51 20.60
C THR A 674 -22.01 6.22 21.67
N ASN A 675 -21.01 5.55 22.26
CA ASN A 675 -20.05 6.18 23.17
C ASN A 675 -18.97 7.01 22.45
N LYS A 676 -19.11 7.22 21.12
CA LYS A 676 -18.27 8.08 20.27
C LYS A 676 -16.76 7.80 20.33
N LYS A 677 -16.37 6.58 20.74
CA LYS A 677 -14.98 6.13 20.78
C LYS A 677 -14.59 5.68 19.37
N ARG A 678 -13.62 6.37 18.75
CA ARG A 678 -13.04 5.95 17.46
C ARG A 678 -11.80 5.09 17.68
N PHE A 679 -11.62 4.16 16.75
CA PHE A 679 -10.47 3.28 16.67
C PHE A 679 -9.64 3.60 15.44
N PHE A 680 -8.36 3.29 15.51
CA PHE A 680 -7.49 3.18 14.35
C PHE A 680 -6.85 1.79 14.34
N LEU A 681 -6.51 1.30 13.14
CA LEU A 681 -5.52 0.23 13.01
C LEU A 681 -4.16 0.88 13.24
N ASN A 682 -3.43 0.42 14.26
CA ASN A 682 -2.02 0.78 14.40
C ASN A 682 -1.17 0.13 13.30
N ILE A 683 0.15 0.32 13.31
CA ILE A 683 1.06 -0.24 12.29
C ILE A 683 1.15 -1.78 12.27
N PHE A 684 0.43 -2.46 13.17
CA PHE A 684 0.30 -3.92 13.29
C PHE A 684 -1.16 -4.38 13.13
N ASP A 685 -2.00 -3.58 12.46
CA ASP A 685 -3.44 -3.78 12.22
C ASP A 685 -4.31 -4.02 13.48
N LYS A 686 -3.82 -3.64 14.67
CA LYS A 686 -4.56 -3.76 15.94
C LYS A 686 -5.45 -2.54 16.17
N TYR A 687 -6.69 -2.76 16.61
CA TYR A 687 -7.65 -1.70 16.95
C TYR A 687 -7.30 -1.02 18.29
N GLU A 688 -6.65 0.13 18.23
CA GLU A 688 -6.36 0.98 19.40
C GLU A 688 -7.40 2.08 19.59
N LEU A 689 -7.57 2.54 20.84
CA LEU A 689 -8.57 3.53 21.24
C LEU A 689 -7.94 4.91 21.43
N THR A 690 -8.46 5.94 20.74
CA THR A 690 -8.00 7.32 20.95
C THR A 690 -8.84 8.06 21.99
N ASN A 691 -8.21 8.87 22.83
CA ASN A 691 -8.89 9.98 23.50
C ASN A 691 -9.16 11.07 22.45
N SER A 692 -10.41 11.52 22.33
CA SER A 692 -10.91 12.21 21.15
C SER A 692 -10.29 13.58 20.89
N LEU A 693 -10.05 13.88 19.62
CA LEU A 693 -10.04 15.25 19.10
C LEU A 693 -11.50 15.69 18.85
N PHE A 694 -11.79 16.96 19.14
CA PHE A 694 -13.10 17.56 18.94
C PHE A 694 -13.15 18.38 17.65
N GLU A 695 -14.35 18.51 17.10
CA GLU A 695 -14.58 19.30 15.90
C GLU A 695 -14.65 20.80 16.24
N ASN A 696 -13.88 21.63 15.53
CA ASN A 696 -13.84 23.08 15.73
C ASN A 696 -14.17 23.88 14.46
N ASN A 697 -14.30 23.22 13.30
CA ASN A 697 -14.67 23.86 12.04
C ASN A 697 -16.17 24.26 12.05
N PRO A 698 -16.54 25.55 12.04
CA PRO A 698 -17.93 25.96 12.18
C PRO A 698 -18.85 25.48 11.04
N GLN A 699 -18.31 25.20 9.85
CA GLN A 699 -19.10 24.65 8.73
C GLN A 699 -19.49 23.19 8.97
N ILE A 700 -18.61 22.37 9.56
CA ILE A 700 -18.94 20.97 9.89
C ILE A 700 -19.86 20.92 11.13
N ILE A 701 -19.63 21.80 12.11
CA ILE A 701 -20.55 21.99 13.25
C ILE A 701 -21.95 22.41 12.75
N LYS A 702 -22.03 23.30 11.76
CA LYS A 702 -23.27 23.71 11.10
C LYS A 702 -23.98 22.56 10.41
N GLU A 703 -23.29 21.76 9.61
CA GLU A 703 -23.87 20.62 8.88
C GLU A 703 -24.45 19.57 9.85
N ASP A 704 -23.72 19.26 10.92
CA ASP A 704 -24.16 18.33 11.95
C ASP A 704 -25.33 18.91 12.78
N PHE A 705 -25.39 20.25 12.97
CA PHE A 705 -26.53 20.94 13.59
C PHE A 705 -27.78 20.94 12.70
N ILE A 706 -27.63 21.22 11.39
CA ILE A 706 -28.71 21.15 10.40
C ILE A 706 -29.33 19.76 10.39
N LYS A 707 -28.48 18.71 10.38
CA LYS A 707 -28.91 17.32 10.40
C LYS A 707 -29.71 16.97 11.67
N ASP A 708 -29.14 17.25 12.84
CA ASP A 708 -29.79 16.98 14.12
C ASP A 708 -31.10 17.76 14.29
N TRP A 709 -31.13 19.02 13.82
CA TRP A 709 -32.35 19.83 13.83
C TRP A 709 -33.40 19.29 12.86
N ASN A 710 -33.00 18.87 11.66
CA ASN A 710 -33.90 18.25 10.69
C ASN A 710 -34.54 16.97 11.23
N GLU A 711 -33.78 16.12 11.92
CA GLU A 711 -34.30 14.93 12.60
C GLU A 711 -35.27 15.28 13.74
N PHE A 712 -34.86 16.17 14.65
CA PHE A 712 -35.67 16.58 15.80
C PHE A 712 -36.96 17.32 15.40
N ALA A 713 -36.84 18.31 14.53
CA ALA A 713 -37.92 19.21 14.15
C ALA A 713 -38.76 18.68 12.97
N GLN A 714 -38.34 17.59 12.33
CA GLN A 714 -38.93 17.02 11.11
C GLN A 714 -38.91 18.01 9.94
N THR A 715 -37.77 18.64 9.72
CA THR A 715 -37.51 19.58 8.60
C THR A 715 -36.53 19.00 7.58
N ASN A 716 -36.42 19.62 6.40
CA ASN A 716 -35.49 19.25 5.33
C ASN A 716 -34.66 20.47 4.89
N PHE A 717 -34.01 21.15 5.83
CA PHE A 717 -33.11 22.27 5.51
C PHE A 717 -31.83 21.74 4.85
N ALA A 718 -31.48 22.30 3.69
CA ALA A 718 -30.16 22.15 3.08
C ALA A 718 -29.16 23.22 3.57
N ASP A 719 -29.66 24.37 4.04
CA ASP A 719 -28.91 25.41 4.74
C ASP A 719 -29.83 26.16 5.73
N LEU A 720 -29.22 26.83 6.73
CA LEU A 720 -29.92 27.63 7.73
C LEU A 720 -30.27 29.02 7.22
N GLY A 721 -31.42 29.18 6.56
CA GLY A 721 -32.01 30.49 6.34
C GLY A 721 -32.58 31.08 7.64
N GLN A 722 -32.29 32.35 7.95
CA GLN A 722 -32.75 33.03 9.18
C GLN A 722 -34.26 32.85 9.43
N ALA A 723 -35.08 33.16 8.43
CA ALA A 723 -36.54 33.10 8.53
C ALA A 723 -37.09 31.66 8.55
N SER A 724 -36.47 30.72 7.84
CA SER A 724 -36.92 29.31 7.84
C SER A 724 -36.58 28.62 9.16
N PHE A 725 -35.37 28.84 9.68
CA PHE A 725 -34.96 28.31 10.98
C PHE A 725 -35.82 28.87 12.13
N PHE A 726 -36.00 30.19 12.20
CA PHE A 726 -36.87 30.79 13.23
C PHE A 726 -38.32 30.28 13.17
N ASN A 727 -38.89 30.10 11.97
CA ASN A 727 -40.24 29.56 11.83
C ASN A 727 -40.37 28.13 12.36
N SER A 728 -39.32 27.30 12.26
CA SER A 728 -39.27 25.96 12.87
C SER A 728 -39.02 26.03 14.39
N ALA A 729 -38.10 26.90 14.83
CA ALA A 729 -37.71 27.06 16.23
C ALA A 729 -38.86 27.46 17.16
N LYS A 730 -39.82 28.27 16.66
CA LYS A 730 -40.98 28.77 17.41
C LYS A 730 -42.21 27.87 17.40
N GLU A 731 -42.18 26.72 16.73
CA GLU A 731 -43.31 25.78 16.76
C GLU A 731 -43.56 25.28 18.19
N GLY A 732 -44.83 25.11 18.55
CA GLY A 732 -45.27 24.80 19.92
C GLY A 732 -45.76 26.01 20.73
N THR A 733 -45.68 27.24 20.20
CA THR A 733 -46.41 28.39 20.76
C THR A 733 -47.94 28.19 20.69
N THR A 734 -48.66 28.76 21.66
CA THR A 734 -50.14 28.85 21.68
C THR A 734 -50.66 30.24 21.28
N ASP A 735 -49.77 31.21 21.08
CA ASP A 735 -50.12 32.55 20.60
C ASP A 735 -50.11 32.56 19.06
N ASN A 736 -51.31 32.62 18.46
CA ASN A 736 -51.51 32.67 17.01
C ASN A 736 -51.27 34.06 16.40
N SER A 737 -50.76 35.05 17.16
CA SER A 737 -50.38 36.33 16.58
C SER A 737 -49.03 36.23 15.87
N ASN A 738 -48.99 36.67 14.60
CA ASN A 738 -47.75 36.74 13.80
C ASN A 738 -46.78 37.85 14.28
N ASN A 739 -46.93 38.35 15.52
CA ASN A 739 -46.07 39.37 16.12
C ASN A 739 -45.13 38.72 17.14
N SER A 740 -43.83 38.92 16.96
CA SER A 740 -42.79 38.21 17.71
C SER A 740 -42.58 38.65 19.17
N GLY A 741 -43.61 39.11 19.90
CA GLY A 741 -43.41 40.05 21.02
C GLY A 741 -44.13 39.80 22.35
N THR A 742 -44.83 38.69 22.56
CA THR A 742 -45.84 38.57 23.65
C THR A 742 -45.53 37.58 24.78
N ILE A 743 -44.81 36.48 24.51
CA ILE A 743 -44.66 35.41 25.53
C ILE A 743 -43.51 35.65 26.52
N LYS A 744 -43.73 35.29 27.79
CA LYS A 744 -42.72 35.26 28.88
C LYS A 744 -42.19 33.86 29.19
N ASP A 745 -42.82 32.84 28.63
CA ASP A 745 -42.50 31.43 28.85
C ASP A 745 -42.32 30.76 27.48
N ILE A 746 -41.11 30.23 27.25
CA ILE A 746 -40.72 29.55 26.00
C ILE A 746 -40.60 28.03 26.15
N SER A 747 -41.01 27.45 27.28
CA SER A 747 -40.89 26.00 27.57
C SER A 747 -41.57 25.09 26.53
N ASN A 748 -42.59 25.61 25.83
CA ASN A 748 -43.32 24.88 24.80
C ASN A 748 -42.71 24.97 23.40
N LEU A 749 -41.68 25.79 23.16
CA LEU A 749 -41.09 25.97 21.84
C LEU A 749 -40.15 24.82 21.47
N LYS A 750 -40.10 24.42 20.19
CA LYS A 750 -39.14 23.44 19.66
C LYS A 750 -37.70 23.75 20.05
N ILE A 751 -37.26 25.01 20.01
CA ILE A 751 -35.90 25.39 20.41
C ILE A 751 -35.61 25.16 21.91
N TYR A 752 -36.60 25.37 22.80
CA TYR A 752 -36.44 25.03 24.22
C TYR A 752 -36.34 23.51 24.40
N GLN A 753 -37.21 22.77 23.71
CA GLN A 753 -37.27 21.29 23.77
C GLN A 753 -36.01 20.64 23.19
N PHE A 754 -35.41 21.20 22.13
CA PHE A 754 -34.12 20.77 21.59
C PHE A 754 -33.02 20.90 22.64
N PHE A 755 -32.83 22.11 23.20
CA PHE A 755 -31.79 22.36 24.21
C PHE A 755 -32.08 21.77 25.61
N ASN A 756 -33.23 21.13 25.84
CA ASN A 756 -33.56 20.42 27.10
C ASN A 756 -33.85 18.92 26.92
N GLY A 757 -33.86 18.39 25.69
CA GLY A 757 -34.00 16.95 25.44
C GLY A 757 -32.65 16.26 25.56
N ASN A 758 -32.50 15.31 26.48
CA ASN A 758 -31.23 14.70 26.93
C ASN A 758 -30.13 14.62 25.85
N PHE A 759 -30.39 13.97 24.72
CA PHE A 759 -29.41 13.78 23.64
C PHE A 759 -28.93 15.10 23.00
N TYR A 760 -29.84 16.00 22.64
CA TYR A 760 -29.50 17.27 22.00
C TYR A 760 -28.98 18.29 23.02
N GLN A 761 -29.44 18.23 24.27
CA GLN A 761 -28.90 19.02 25.38
C GLN A 761 -27.43 18.65 25.67
N GLU A 762 -27.09 17.37 25.70
CA GLU A 762 -25.71 16.89 25.84
C GLU A 762 -24.81 17.20 24.64
N LYS A 763 -25.34 17.20 23.41
CA LYS A 763 -24.54 17.49 22.20
C LYS A 763 -24.38 18.98 21.88
N TRP A 764 -25.40 19.80 22.14
CA TRP A 764 -25.48 21.19 21.66
C TRP A 764 -25.58 22.26 22.75
N GLY A 765 -25.83 21.88 24.00
CA GLY A 765 -25.98 22.85 25.11
C GLY A 765 -24.78 23.79 25.29
N TRP A 766 -23.58 23.35 24.90
CA TRP A 766 -22.37 24.17 24.93
C TRP A 766 -22.44 25.43 24.06
N ILE A 767 -23.21 25.43 22.96
CA ILE A 767 -23.38 26.62 22.11
C ILE A 767 -24.01 27.75 22.92
N LEU A 768 -24.97 27.44 23.80
CA LEU A 768 -25.61 28.44 24.64
C LEU A 768 -24.62 29.11 25.61
N ASP A 769 -23.70 28.34 26.19
CA ASP A 769 -22.65 28.87 27.07
C ASP A 769 -21.57 29.64 26.30
N TYR A 770 -21.24 29.20 25.08
CA TYR A 770 -20.36 29.92 24.17
C TYR A 770 -20.95 31.28 23.77
N LEU A 771 -22.23 31.33 23.37
CA LEU A 771 -22.92 32.58 22.99
C LEU A 771 -22.95 33.60 24.13
N LEU A 772 -23.13 33.15 25.39
CA LEU A 772 -23.04 34.00 26.59
C LEU A 772 -21.62 34.52 26.88
N SER A 773 -20.59 33.87 26.35
CA SER A 773 -19.19 34.23 26.61
C SER A 773 -18.62 35.25 25.62
N VAL A 774 -19.11 35.26 24.37
CA VAL A 774 -18.58 36.11 23.28
C VAL A 774 -19.33 37.43 23.10
N ASP A 775 -20.56 37.53 23.61
CA ASP A 775 -21.36 38.76 23.52
C ASP A 775 -22.40 38.83 24.65
N ASN A 776 -22.90 40.04 24.94
CA ASN A 776 -23.91 40.27 25.98
C ASN A 776 -25.12 41.05 25.43
N VAL A 777 -25.61 40.61 24.27
CA VAL A 777 -26.86 41.09 23.68
C VAL A 777 -28.02 40.70 24.60
N VAL A 778 -28.44 41.63 25.45
CA VAL A 778 -29.38 41.44 26.58
C VAL A 778 -30.60 40.56 26.27
N HIS A 779 -31.17 40.65 25.06
CA HIS A 779 -32.31 39.83 24.65
C HIS A 779 -31.94 38.36 24.35
N VAL A 780 -30.75 38.10 23.81
CA VAL A 780 -30.19 36.76 23.63
C VAL A 780 -29.85 36.16 24.99
N THR A 781 -29.16 36.91 25.86
CA THR A 781 -28.82 36.51 27.23
C THR A 781 -30.05 36.00 27.99
N ARG A 782 -31.15 36.76 28.02
CA ARG A 782 -32.41 36.38 28.69
C ARG A 782 -33.06 35.13 28.11
N GLN A 783 -33.00 34.93 26.79
CA GLN A 783 -33.53 33.75 26.12
C GLN A 783 -32.71 32.50 26.44
N ILE A 784 -31.38 32.61 26.49
CA ILE A 784 -30.50 31.52 26.90
C ILE A 784 -30.74 31.16 28.36
N GLU A 785 -30.79 32.16 29.27
CA GLU A 785 -31.10 31.93 30.69
C GLU A 785 -32.47 31.26 30.89
N ALA A 786 -33.48 31.61 30.08
CA ALA A 786 -34.78 30.94 30.09
C ALA A 786 -34.70 29.49 29.61
N ILE A 787 -33.93 29.20 28.55
CA ILE A 787 -33.70 27.84 28.04
C ILE A 787 -32.96 26.97 29.07
N LYS A 788 -31.94 27.51 29.74
CA LYS A 788 -31.21 26.82 30.80
C LYS A 788 -32.00 26.72 32.13
N GLY A 789 -33.19 27.33 32.19
CA GLY A 789 -34.12 27.30 33.31
C GLY A 789 -35.44 26.62 32.97
N ASN A 790 -36.51 27.04 33.63
CA ASN A 790 -37.87 26.49 33.44
C ASN A 790 -38.64 27.09 32.24
N GLY A 791 -37.93 27.68 31.26
CA GLY A 791 -38.54 28.38 30.12
C GLY A 791 -38.87 29.85 30.39
N GLN A 792 -38.59 30.40 31.57
CA GLN A 792 -38.92 31.79 31.94
C GLN A 792 -37.68 32.57 32.39
N ASN A 793 -37.66 33.89 32.17
CA ASN A 793 -36.64 34.80 32.71
C ASN A 793 -37.30 36.02 33.36
N GLN A 794 -37.46 35.95 34.69
CA GLN A 794 -38.14 36.98 35.49
C GLN A 794 -39.51 37.35 34.87
N ASP A 795 -39.82 38.64 34.77
CA ASP A 795 -41.04 39.17 34.16
C ASP A 795 -40.84 39.66 32.71
N TYR A 796 -39.71 39.32 32.05
CA TYR A 796 -39.39 39.81 30.72
C TYR A 796 -40.13 39.10 29.59
N LEU A 797 -40.29 39.80 28.47
CA LEU A 797 -40.74 39.22 27.20
C LEU A 797 -39.57 38.49 26.53
N LEU A 798 -39.83 37.28 26.03
CA LEU A 798 -38.82 36.39 25.46
C LEU A 798 -38.93 36.22 23.94
N TYR A 799 -39.79 37.01 23.28
CA TYR A 799 -39.81 37.22 21.83
C TYR A 799 -39.73 35.94 20.97
N ASN A 800 -40.47 34.88 21.36
CA ASN A 800 -40.47 33.57 20.69
C ASN A 800 -39.06 32.97 20.43
N ALA A 801 -38.06 33.30 21.24
CA ALA A 801 -36.65 32.95 21.03
C ALA A 801 -36.03 33.47 19.70
N GLU A 802 -36.57 34.54 19.10
CA GLU A 802 -36.13 35.05 17.78
C GLU A 802 -34.69 35.60 17.82
N HIS A 803 -34.35 36.42 18.80
CA HIS A 803 -32.98 36.96 18.96
C HIS A 803 -31.91 35.87 19.01
N LEU A 804 -32.14 34.79 19.76
CA LEU A 804 -31.28 33.60 19.82
C LEU A 804 -31.27 32.84 18.49
N SER A 805 -32.45 32.65 17.88
CA SER A 805 -32.57 31.96 16.58
C SER A 805 -31.74 32.64 15.49
N TYR A 806 -31.80 33.97 15.40
CA TYR A 806 -30.96 34.76 14.49
C TYR A 806 -29.48 34.73 14.88
N SER A 807 -29.15 34.74 16.18
CA SER A 807 -27.75 34.65 16.65
C SER A 807 -27.10 33.30 16.33
N LEU A 808 -27.86 32.20 16.38
CA LEU A 808 -27.42 30.87 15.95
C LEU A 808 -27.16 30.83 14.44
N VAL A 809 -28.02 31.42 13.62
CA VAL A 809 -27.80 31.48 12.16
C VAL A 809 -26.62 32.38 11.81
N ASN A 810 -26.45 33.53 12.49
CA ASN A 810 -25.28 34.40 12.33
C ASN A 810 -23.97 33.65 12.68
N PHE A 811 -23.94 32.91 13.79
CA PHE A 811 -22.82 32.03 14.18
C PHE A 811 -22.49 30.97 13.12
N PHE A 812 -23.50 30.35 12.52
CA PHE A 812 -23.31 29.33 11.49
C PHE A 812 -23.04 29.88 10.07
N LYS A 813 -23.10 31.20 9.86
CA LYS A 813 -22.88 31.82 8.54
C LYS A 813 -21.79 32.88 8.52
N PHE A 814 -21.14 33.17 9.66
CA PHE A 814 -20.22 34.30 9.82
C PHE A 814 -20.87 35.65 9.45
N GLU A 815 -22.18 35.76 9.65
CA GLU A 815 -23.00 36.91 9.23
C GLU A 815 -23.34 37.83 10.41
N HIS A 816 -23.72 39.07 10.10
CA HIS A 816 -24.52 39.90 10.99
C HIS A 816 -25.77 40.35 10.25
N GLN A 817 -26.80 39.49 10.26
CA GLN A 817 -28.15 39.90 9.90
C GLN A 817 -28.93 40.22 11.17
N SER A 818 -29.28 41.49 11.36
CA SER A 818 -30.31 41.93 12.29
C SER A 818 -31.58 42.23 11.49
N GLY A 819 -32.69 41.60 11.88
CA GLY A 819 -34.03 41.93 11.36
C GLY A 819 -34.61 43.14 12.10
N TYR A 820 -35.86 43.04 12.54
CA TYR A 820 -36.41 43.98 13.54
C TYR A 820 -35.85 43.74 14.97
N TYR A 821 -34.83 42.89 15.12
CA TYR A 821 -34.35 42.34 16.39
C TYR A 821 -32.82 42.28 16.46
N THR A 822 -32.27 42.56 17.65
CA THR A 822 -30.83 42.51 17.92
C THR A 822 -30.33 41.07 18.05
N ALA A 823 -29.47 40.64 17.13
CA ALA A 823 -28.73 39.38 17.21
C ALA A 823 -27.26 39.66 17.54
N ILE A 824 -26.50 38.60 17.85
CA ILE A 824 -25.04 38.69 17.98
C ILE A 824 -24.42 38.87 16.57
N ASP A 825 -23.46 39.78 16.46
CA ASP A 825 -22.62 39.95 15.27
C ASP A 825 -21.54 38.86 15.25
N PHE A 826 -21.47 38.10 14.16
CA PHE A 826 -20.51 37.02 13.97
C PHE A 826 -19.60 37.20 12.74
N THR A 827 -19.51 38.43 12.23
CA THR A 827 -18.55 38.80 11.17
C THR A 827 -17.11 38.87 11.69
N GLU A 828 -16.93 39.14 12.99
CA GLU A 828 -15.61 39.15 13.64
C GLU A 828 -15.11 37.73 13.95
N ARG A 829 -14.13 37.24 13.17
CA ARG A 829 -13.48 35.93 13.41
C ARG A 829 -12.87 35.77 14.81
N SER A 830 -12.53 36.87 15.49
CA SER A 830 -12.03 36.88 16.87
C SER A 830 -12.92 36.12 17.85
N LYS A 831 -14.26 36.17 17.67
CA LYS A 831 -15.21 35.48 18.55
C LYS A 831 -15.07 33.96 18.54
N TYR A 832 -14.56 33.37 17.47
CA TYR A 832 -14.39 31.91 17.34
C TYR A 832 -13.12 31.39 18.04
N GLN A 833 -12.20 32.25 18.47
CA GLN A 833 -10.93 31.84 19.10
C GLN A 833 -11.11 31.05 20.42
N THR A 834 -12.23 31.24 21.12
CA THR A 834 -12.56 30.50 22.34
C THR A 834 -13.46 29.28 22.11
N LEU A 835 -13.88 28.98 20.86
CA LEU A 835 -14.87 27.94 20.56
C LEU A 835 -14.46 26.55 21.11
N ALA A 836 -13.19 26.20 20.96
CA ALA A 836 -12.58 24.96 21.46
C ALA A 836 -12.57 24.83 22.99
N GLN A 837 -12.91 25.89 23.74
CA GLN A 837 -13.07 25.86 25.20
C GLN A 837 -14.48 25.41 25.63
N PHE A 838 -15.43 25.34 24.68
CA PHE A 838 -16.82 24.95 24.91
C PHE A 838 -17.20 23.65 24.19
N ASN A 839 -16.72 23.44 22.95
CA ASN A 839 -17.10 22.27 22.16
C ASN A 839 -16.24 21.03 22.46
N ASP A 840 -16.59 20.29 23.52
CA ASP A 840 -16.06 18.95 23.81
C ASP A 840 -17.09 17.83 23.51
N LYS A 841 -18.06 18.09 22.62
CA LYS A 841 -19.24 17.23 22.40
C LYS A 841 -19.49 16.82 20.94
N ILE A 842 -18.86 17.50 19.98
CA ILE A 842 -18.88 17.16 18.55
C ILE A 842 -17.49 16.63 18.19
N TYR A 843 -17.46 15.49 17.51
CA TYR A 843 -16.28 14.62 17.46
C TYR A 843 -15.68 14.63 16.06
N PHE A 844 -14.37 14.83 15.98
CA PHE A 844 -13.63 15.01 14.74
C PHE A 844 -13.82 13.81 13.79
N ASN A 845 -14.47 14.02 12.65
CA ASN A 845 -14.74 12.95 11.70
C ASN A 845 -13.52 12.72 10.79
N LEU A 846 -12.65 11.78 11.17
CA LEU A 846 -11.41 11.45 10.44
C LEU A 846 -11.60 11.22 8.92
N ASN A 847 -12.78 10.81 8.46
CA ASN A 847 -13.08 10.62 7.02
C ASN A 847 -13.20 11.95 6.25
N ASN A 848 -13.39 13.08 6.94
CA ASN A 848 -13.49 14.42 6.35
C ASN A 848 -12.12 15.12 6.27
N TYR A 849 -11.04 14.50 6.76
CA TYR A 849 -9.75 15.15 6.95
C TYR A 849 -8.58 14.27 6.50
N ASN A 850 -7.62 14.86 5.79
CA ASN A 850 -6.35 14.21 5.50
C ASN A 850 -5.44 14.33 6.73
N ILE A 851 -4.95 13.19 7.23
CA ILE A 851 -4.09 13.11 8.41
C ILE A 851 -2.63 13.06 7.96
N TYR A 852 -1.77 13.87 8.59
CA TYR A 852 -0.35 13.97 8.29
C TYR A 852 0.49 13.91 9.57
N SER A 853 1.72 13.42 9.46
CA SER A 853 2.66 13.32 10.60
C SER A 853 3.48 14.61 10.81
N ILE A 854 3.98 14.81 12.02
CA ILE A 854 5.09 15.78 12.25
C ILE A 854 6.33 15.27 11.50
N GLU A 855 7.12 16.20 10.96
CA GLU A 855 8.22 15.98 10.00
C GLU A 855 7.79 15.31 8.68
N GLN A 856 6.47 15.19 8.41
CA GLN A 856 6.00 14.91 7.06
C GLN A 856 6.08 16.18 6.20
N GLU A 857 6.72 16.05 5.05
CA GLU A 857 6.65 17.03 3.98
C GLU A 857 5.34 16.83 3.21
N ILE A 858 4.46 17.83 3.24
CA ILE A 858 3.17 17.84 2.53
C ILE A 858 3.18 18.81 1.37
N THR A 859 2.61 18.39 0.25
CA THR A 859 2.31 19.30 -0.85
C THR A 859 1.06 20.10 -0.48
N LEU A 860 1.19 21.40 -0.22
CA LEU A 860 0.04 22.25 0.10
C LEU A 860 -0.98 22.18 -1.06
N PRO A 861 -2.29 21.98 -0.78
CA PRO A 861 -3.24 21.64 -1.83
C PRO A 861 -3.35 22.71 -2.92
N ALA A 862 -3.77 22.32 -4.12
CA ALA A 862 -4.16 23.29 -5.13
C ALA A 862 -5.37 24.10 -4.63
N ILE A 863 -5.36 25.40 -4.88
CA ILE A 863 -6.53 26.25 -4.64
C ILE A 863 -7.30 26.30 -5.95
N GLU A 864 -8.54 25.82 -5.93
CA GLU A 864 -9.37 25.67 -7.14
C GLU A 864 -10.05 26.99 -7.55
N GLU A 865 -10.24 27.90 -6.58
CA GLU A 865 -10.74 29.25 -6.82
C GLU A 865 -9.74 30.08 -7.64
N GLN A 866 -10.24 30.78 -8.66
CA GLN A 866 -9.44 31.72 -9.43
C GLN A 866 -9.34 33.06 -8.69
N PRO A 867 -8.13 33.59 -8.43
CA PRO A 867 -7.96 34.88 -7.78
C PRO A 867 -8.42 36.03 -8.70
N GLU A 868 -8.74 37.17 -8.10
CA GLU A 868 -9.02 38.40 -8.86
C GLU A 868 -7.80 38.80 -9.71
N VAL A 869 -8.04 39.51 -10.81
CA VAL A 869 -6.99 39.92 -11.76
C VAL A 869 -5.95 40.81 -11.05
N GLY A 870 -4.70 40.36 -11.02
CA GLY A 870 -3.61 41.02 -10.28
C GLY A 870 -3.36 40.46 -8.87
N TYR A 871 -3.98 39.33 -8.52
CA TYR A 871 -3.80 38.64 -7.23
C TYR A 871 -3.46 37.16 -7.40
N GLN A 872 -2.93 36.56 -6.34
CA GLN A 872 -2.69 35.12 -6.18
C GLN A 872 -3.19 34.68 -4.79
N TYR A 873 -3.71 33.46 -4.69
CA TYR A 873 -4.02 32.86 -3.39
C TYR A 873 -2.78 32.15 -2.84
N LEU A 874 -2.38 32.52 -1.61
CA LEU A 874 -1.28 31.91 -0.86
C LEU A 874 -1.80 31.38 0.49
N TYR A 875 -1.22 30.29 0.96
CA TYR A 875 -1.43 29.80 2.33
C TYR A 875 -0.58 30.61 3.31
N TYR A 876 -1.15 31.07 4.41
CA TYR A 876 -0.49 31.88 5.43
C TYR A 876 -0.57 31.21 6.80
N ASP A 877 0.58 30.87 7.40
CA ASP A 877 0.66 30.12 8.68
C ASP A 877 0.63 31.01 9.93
N GLY A 878 0.22 32.28 9.79
CA GLY A 878 0.32 33.29 10.83
C GLY A 878 1.69 33.99 10.90
N SER A 879 2.71 33.51 10.18
CA SER A 879 4.04 34.13 10.10
C SER A 879 4.51 34.37 8.66
N ASN A 880 4.37 33.38 7.78
CA ASN A 880 4.92 33.35 6.43
C ASN A 880 3.84 32.97 5.40
N TYR A 881 4.08 33.32 4.13
CA TYR A 881 3.24 32.94 3.00
C TYR A 881 3.86 31.82 2.17
N TYR A 882 3.03 30.90 1.67
CA TYR A 882 3.42 29.71 0.92
C TYR A 882 2.54 29.56 -0.32
N HIS A 883 3.13 29.23 -1.46
CA HIS A 883 2.36 29.03 -2.70
C HIS A 883 1.64 27.66 -2.67
N PRO A 884 0.47 27.54 -3.34
CA PRO A 884 -0.14 26.25 -3.61
C PRO A 884 0.83 25.31 -4.32
N LYS A 885 0.73 24.00 -4.04
CA LYS A 885 1.64 22.94 -4.51
C LYS A 885 3.10 23.08 -4.03
N THR A 886 3.44 24.04 -3.18
CA THR A 886 4.72 24.06 -2.48
C THR A 886 4.79 22.93 -1.45
N GLN A 887 5.97 22.33 -1.30
CA GLN A 887 6.23 21.39 -0.21
C GLN A 887 6.42 22.15 1.10
N TYR A 888 5.65 21.77 2.13
CA TYR A 888 5.73 22.31 3.48
C TYR A 888 6.04 21.18 4.47
N LEU A 889 7.10 21.34 5.25
CA LEU A 889 7.47 20.39 6.30
C LEU A 889 6.69 20.68 7.58
N ILE A 890 5.82 19.76 8.01
CA ILE A 890 4.98 19.94 9.20
C ILE A 890 5.83 19.90 10.48
N MET A 891 6.11 21.06 11.07
CA MET A 891 6.91 21.17 12.30
C MET A 891 6.08 21.15 13.60
N GLY A 892 4.75 21.03 13.51
CA GLY A 892 3.85 21.01 14.67
C GLY A 892 2.40 21.29 14.31
N ASN A 893 1.57 21.67 15.29
CA ASN A 893 0.20 22.12 15.06
C ASN A 893 0.22 23.47 14.30
N LEU A 894 -0.42 23.51 13.14
CA LEU A 894 -0.40 24.63 12.21
C LEU A 894 -1.80 24.83 11.61
N GLU A 895 -2.16 26.09 11.37
CA GLU A 895 -3.38 26.50 10.69
C GLU A 895 -2.97 27.43 9.53
N PHE A 896 -3.45 27.13 8.32
CA PHE A 896 -3.16 27.95 7.14
C PHE A 896 -4.40 28.74 6.73
N GLU A 897 -4.33 30.06 6.81
CA GLU A 897 -5.32 30.93 6.18
C GLU A 897 -5.02 31.08 4.69
N ILE A 898 -5.97 30.73 3.81
CA ILE A 898 -5.88 31.15 2.40
C ILE A 898 -6.07 32.66 2.35
N ARG A 899 -5.05 33.37 1.87
CA ARG A 899 -5.08 34.82 1.68
C ARG A 899 -4.93 35.17 0.22
N GLN A 900 -5.75 36.10 -0.24
CA GLN A 900 -5.53 36.81 -1.49
C GLN A 900 -4.38 37.81 -1.28
N VAL A 901 -3.32 37.68 -2.06
CA VAL A 901 -2.13 38.54 -2.00
C VAL A 901 -1.87 39.10 -3.40
N GLU A 902 -1.59 40.40 -3.49
CA GLU A 902 -1.32 41.08 -4.76
C GLU A 902 -0.11 40.43 -5.46
N THR A 903 -0.18 40.19 -6.76
CA THR A 903 0.92 39.51 -7.47
C THR A 903 2.12 40.44 -7.61
N GLU A 904 3.21 40.14 -6.91
CA GLU A 904 4.53 40.74 -7.19
C GLU A 904 5.13 40.29 -8.55
N ASN A 905 4.39 39.54 -9.37
CA ASN A 905 4.79 39.00 -10.68
C ASN A 905 4.03 39.68 -11.85
N ASN A 906 3.65 40.95 -11.71
CA ASN A 906 2.92 41.69 -12.75
C ASN A 906 3.81 41.96 -13.97
N ILE A 907 3.20 42.04 -15.15
CA ILE A 907 3.84 42.41 -16.42
C ILE A 907 3.28 43.75 -16.91
N THR A 908 4.15 44.76 -16.97
CA THR A 908 3.82 46.04 -17.59
C THR A 908 4.27 46.04 -19.06
N TYR A 909 3.31 46.02 -19.99
CA TYR A 909 3.59 46.08 -21.42
C TYR A 909 3.55 47.52 -21.96
N HIS A 910 4.70 48.07 -22.34
CA HIS A 910 4.79 49.33 -23.07
C HIS A 910 4.74 49.05 -24.58
N LEU A 911 3.52 48.94 -25.10
CA LEU A 911 3.22 48.65 -26.51
C LEU A 911 3.76 49.68 -27.52
N ASN A 912 4.17 50.88 -27.08
CA ASN A 912 4.73 51.94 -27.93
C ASN A 912 3.87 52.28 -29.17
N GLY A 913 2.54 52.20 -29.01
CA GLY A 913 1.54 52.47 -30.05
C GLY A 913 1.10 51.28 -30.90
N GLY A 914 1.29 50.04 -30.44
CA GLY A 914 0.62 48.84 -30.96
C GLY A 914 -0.55 48.37 -30.08
N ASN A 915 -1.16 47.24 -30.44
CA ASN A 915 -2.24 46.51 -29.74
C ASN A 915 -1.91 44.99 -29.69
N PHE A 916 -2.70 44.18 -28.98
CA PHE A 916 -2.55 42.71 -28.96
C PHE A 916 -3.47 41.98 -29.95
N VAL A 917 -3.08 40.77 -30.36
CA VAL A 917 -3.79 39.89 -31.29
C VAL A 917 -3.58 38.42 -30.92
N TYR A 918 -4.53 37.55 -31.28
CA TYR A 918 -4.50 36.11 -31.00
C TYR A 918 -3.16 35.46 -31.41
N SER A 919 -2.48 34.86 -30.42
CA SER A 919 -1.13 34.30 -30.58
C SER A 919 -1.07 32.95 -31.32
N SER A 920 -2.17 32.20 -31.40
CA SER A 920 -2.25 30.94 -32.14
C SER A 920 -3.61 30.75 -32.81
N LYS A 921 -3.64 29.88 -33.81
CA LYS A 921 -4.84 29.53 -34.58
C LYS A 921 -5.82 28.67 -33.77
N GLU A 922 -5.29 27.85 -32.88
CA GLU A 922 -6.00 26.97 -31.96
C GLU A 922 -6.74 27.80 -30.91
N LEU A 923 -6.08 28.76 -30.27
CA LEU A 923 -6.70 29.67 -29.29
C LEU A 923 -7.82 30.52 -29.93
N MET A 924 -7.61 30.97 -31.17
CA MET A 924 -8.66 31.65 -31.94
C MET A 924 -9.83 30.72 -32.27
N ALA A 925 -9.57 29.45 -32.62
CA ALA A 925 -10.60 28.46 -32.90
C ALA A 925 -11.40 28.07 -31.65
N GLU A 926 -10.76 27.95 -30.49
CA GLU A 926 -11.43 27.70 -29.21
C GLU A 926 -12.35 28.87 -28.83
N ALA A 927 -11.86 30.12 -28.94
CA ALA A 927 -12.68 31.31 -28.70
C ALA A 927 -13.87 31.41 -29.68
N PHE A 928 -13.66 31.08 -30.96
CA PHE A 928 -14.69 31.06 -31.98
C PHE A 928 -15.78 30.00 -31.71
N LEU A 929 -15.37 28.77 -31.40
CA LEU A 929 -16.31 27.67 -31.14
C LEU A 929 -17.04 27.83 -29.81
N LYS A 930 -16.41 28.44 -28.80
CA LYS A 930 -17.09 28.78 -27.54
C LYS A 930 -18.19 29.82 -27.75
N ASP A 931 -17.91 30.94 -28.42
CA ASP A 931 -18.93 31.93 -28.77
C ASP A 931 -20.09 31.28 -29.58
N PHE A 932 -19.76 30.39 -30.52
CA PHE A 932 -20.76 29.70 -31.33
C PHE A 932 -21.61 28.69 -30.53
N TYR A 933 -21.02 28.02 -29.53
CA TYR A 933 -21.74 27.19 -28.56
C TYR A 933 -22.67 28.02 -27.67
N ASP A 934 -22.18 29.15 -27.14
CA ASP A 934 -22.95 30.05 -26.27
C ASP A 934 -24.13 30.72 -27.03
N TYR A 935 -24.00 30.93 -28.34
CA TYR A 935 -25.10 31.29 -29.24
C TYR A 935 -26.12 30.14 -29.42
N LEU A 936 -25.66 28.93 -29.74
CA LEU A 936 -26.52 27.80 -30.09
C LEU A 936 -27.26 27.18 -28.90
N LYS A 937 -26.60 27.10 -27.74
CA LYS A 937 -27.04 26.39 -26.53
C LYS A 937 -27.53 24.96 -26.84
N PRO A 938 -26.66 24.11 -27.42
CA PRO A 938 -27.02 22.76 -27.85
C PRO A 938 -27.17 21.80 -26.64
N ASN A 939 -27.61 20.56 -26.91
CA ASN A 939 -27.84 19.55 -25.87
C ASN A 939 -26.62 18.66 -25.58
N ASP A 940 -25.61 18.67 -26.45
CA ASP A 940 -24.32 18.00 -26.28
C ASP A 940 -23.32 18.89 -25.52
N SER A 941 -22.29 18.30 -24.90
CA SER A 941 -21.35 19.09 -24.08
C SER A 941 -20.46 19.99 -24.96
N LEU A 942 -19.94 21.08 -24.39
CA LEU A 942 -18.96 21.94 -25.08
C LEU A 942 -17.76 21.14 -25.63
N ASN A 943 -17.33 20.11 -24.90
CA ASN A 943 -16.24 19.22 -25.31
C ASN A 943 -16.62 18.37 -26.54
N ASP A 944 -17.81 17.75 -26.55
CA ASP A 944 -18.31 16.98 -27.70
C ASP A 944 -18.61 17.89 -28.91
N PHE A 945 -19.08 19.11 -28.64
CA PHE A 945 -19.38 20.12 -29.64
C PHE A 945 -18.12 20.58 -30.38
N MET A 946 -17.03 20.85 -29.64
CA MET A 946 -15.75 21.28 -30.19
C MET A 946 -14.96 20.11 -30.81
N HIS A 947 -14.76 19.03 -30.04
CA HIS A 947 -13.78 17.98 -30.35
C HIS A 947 -14.41 16.71 -30.94
N GLY A 948 -15.65 16.41 -30.54
CA GLY A 948 -16.39 15.19 -30.87
C GLY A 948 -16.41 14.19 -29.72
N VAL A 949 -17.38 13.27 -29.77
CA VAL A 949 -17.60 12.24 -28.75
C VAL A 949 -16.31 11.43 -28.49
N ASP A 950 -16.05 11.16 -27.21
CA ASP A 950 -14.87 10.45 -26.67
C ASP A 950 -13.51 11.11 -27.00
N LYS A 951 -13.47 12.40 -27.33
CA LYS A 951 -12.23 13.16 -27.59
C LYS A 951 -12.09 14.38 -26.68
N THR A 952 -10.84 14.77 -26.42
CA THR A 952 -10.46 15.96 -25.64
C THR A 952 -9.52 16.89 -26.42
N SER A 953 -9.40 16.71 -27.74
CA SER A 953 -8.52 17.50 -28.61
C SER A 953 -8.87 17.36 -30.10
N GLY A 954 -8.40 18.32 -30.91
CA GLY A 954 -8.78 18.48 -32.33
C GLY A 954 -10.18 19.10 -32.48
N PHE A 955 -10.53 19.64 -33.64
CA PHE A 955 -11.77 20.44 -33.80
C PHE A 955 -12.84 19.79 -34.68
N ASP A 956 -13.05 18.47 -34.56
CA ASP A 956 -13.96 17.70 -35.43
C ASP A 956 -15.25 17.23 -34.73
N GLY A 957 -15.82 18.12 -33.90
CA GLY A 957 -17.06 17.91 -33.17
C GLY A 957 -18.35 18.29 -33.91
N THR A 958 -19.46 18.33 -33.18
CA THR A 958 -20.80 18.53 -33.74
C THR A 958 -21.01 19.94 -34.33
N TRP A 959 -20.20 20.93 -33.93
CA TRP A 959 -20.26 22.31 -34.43
C TRP A 959 -20.35 22.40 -35.96
N HIS A 960 -19.62 21.53 -36.66
CA HIS A 960 -19.72 21.40 -38.12
C HIS A 960 -20.65 20.25 -38.54
N ALA A 961 -20.51 19.06 -37.93
CA ALA A 961 -21.22 17.86 -38.38
C ALA A 961 -22.76 18.00 -38.28
N VAL A 962 -23.25 18.79 -37.32
CA VAL A 962 -24.68 19.08 -37.09
C VAL A 962 -24.99 20.55 -37.38
N TYR A 963 -24.17 21.48 -36.85
CA TYR A 963 -24.58 22.90 -36.74
C TYR A 963 -24.01 23.85 -37.79
N GLN A 964 -23.23 23.40 -38.80
CA GLN A 964 -22.58 24.29 -39.80
C GLN A 964 -23.53 25.31 -40.46
N ASN A 965 -24.79 24.92 -40.72
CA ASN A 965 -25.81 25.75 -41.37
C ASN A 965 -26.33 26.91 -40.48
N LYS A 966 -25.86 27.00 -39.23
CA LYS A 966 -26.15 28.09 -38.29
C LYS A 966 -25.05 29.15 -38.20
N ILE A 967 -23.91 28.94 -38.85
CA ILE A 967 -22.85 29.94 -38.91
C ILE A 967 -23.32 31.13 -39.77
N TYR A 968 -23.65 30.88 -41.04
CA TYR A 968 -24.18 31.89 -41.97
C TYR A 968 -24.95 31.27 -43.15
N ASN A 969 -25.64 32.10 -43.92
CA ASN A 969 -26.32 31.71 -45.16
C ASN A 969 -26.30 32.85 -46.18
N GLY A 970 -25.81 32.59 -47.40
CA GLY A 970 -25.72 33.59 -48.46
C GLY A 970 -24.58 34.60 -48.29
N SER A 971 -24.89 35.87 -48.62
CA SER A 971 -23.92 36.97 -48.73
C SER A 971 -23.40 37.48 -47.39
N GLN A 972 -22.38 38.34 -47.44
CA GLN A 972 -21.85 39.02 -46.25
C GLN A 972 -22.97 39.82 -45.54
N PRO A 973 -23.17 39.64 -44.22
CA PRO A 973 -24.16 40.41 -43.48
C PRO A 973 -23.76 41.89 -43.43
N ILE A 974 -24.77 42.76 -43.56
CA ILE A 974 -24.64 44.23 -43.49
C ILE A 974 -25.60 44.86 -42.48
N GLU A 975 -26.49 44.05 -41.89
CA GLU A 975 -27.43 44.36 -40.83
C GLU A 975 -27.49 43.15 -39.88
N VAL A 976 -28.02 43.34 -38.67
CA VAL A 976 -28.15 42.28 -37.66
C VAL A 976 -29.29 41.32 -38.02
N ASP A 977 -28.98 40.02 -38.00
CA ASP A 977 -29.93 38.91 -38.11
C ASP A 977 -29.55 37.80 -37.10
N GLU A 978 -30.35 37.67 -36.05
CA GLU A 978 -30.17 36.67 -34.98
C GLU A 978 -30.39 35.22 -35.44
N ALA A 979 -30.87 34.99 -36.67
CA ALA A 979 -31.06 33.66 -37.22
C ALA A 979 -29.74 32.91 -37.51
N TYR A 980 -28.61 33.63 -37.58
CA TYR A 980 -27.27 33.10 -37.83
C TYR A 980 -26.22 33.73 -36.92
N PHE A 981 -25.20 32.95 -36.53
CA PHE A 981 -24.19 33.36 -35.55
C PHE A 981 -23.41 34.63 -35.94
N ILE A 982 -22.99 34.74 -37.20
CA ILE A 982 -22.09 35.84 -37.63
C ILE A 982 -22.79 37.19 -37.78
N SER A 983 -24.11 37.22 -37.60
CA SER A 983 -24.97 38.38 -37.80
C SER A 983 -25.74 38.76 -36.53
N THR A 984 -25.50 38.12 -35.39
CA THR A 984 -26.05 38.58 -34.11
C THR A 984 -25.41 39.91 -33.69
N ALA A 985 -26.12 40.70 -32.88
CA ALA A 985 -25.58 41.94 -32.34
C ALA A 985 -24.26 41.75 -31.56
N ASP A 986 -24.13 40.65 -30.80
CA ASP A 986 -23.00 40.40 -29.90
C ASP A 986 -21.74 39.89 -30.62
N TYR A 987 -21.87 39.25 -31.78
CA TYR A 987 -20.76 38.54 -32.45
C TYR A 987 -20.37 39.10 -33.83
N MET A 988 -21.25 39.87 -34.49
CA MET A 988 -21.02 40.39 -35.85
C MET A 988 -19.79 41.30 -35.96
N GLU A 989 -19.64 42.30 -35.07
CA GLU A 989 -18.47 43.19 -35.08
C GLU A 989 -17.20 42.46 -34.62
N LYS A 990 -17.31 41.64 -33.56
CA LYS A 990 -16.21 40.86 -32.97
C LYS A 990 -15.51 39.97 -34.01
N TRP A 991 -16.26 39.22 -34.80
CA TRP A 991 -15.70 38.24 -35.74
C TRP A 991 -15.56 38.73 -37.19
N ALA A 992 -15.95 39.97 -37.51
CA ALA A 992 -15.78 40.53 -38.85
C ALA A 992 -14.35 40.39 -39.42
N PRO A 993 -13.25 40.63 -38.67
CA PRO A 993 -11.89 40.44 -39.17
C PRO A 993 -11.56 38.98 -39.54
N PHE A 994 -12.11 38.02 -38.78
CA PHE A 994 -11.97 36.59 -39.07
C PHE A 994 -12.67 36.20 -40.38
N PHE A 995 -13.89 36.70 -40.61
CA PHE A 995 -14.62 36.40 -41.85
C PHE A 995 -14.08 37.15 -43.08
N VAL A 996 -13.48 38.32 -42.92
CA VAL A 996 -12.69 38.98 -43.98
C VAL A 996 -11.47 38.13 -44.36
N MET A 997 -10.75 37.57 -43.37
CA MET A 997 -9.65 36.63 -43.62
C MET A 997 -10.14 35.35 -44.30
N MET A 998 -11.22 34.73 -43.82
CA MET A 998 -11.79 33.52 -44.41
C MET A 998 -12.27 33.72 -45.85
N ASN A 999 -12.80 34.89 -46.19
CA ASN A 999 -13.08 35.24 -47.59
C ASN A 999 -11.80 35.25 -48.45
N ASN A 1000 -10.71 35.84 -47.95
CA ASN A 1000 -9.42 35.84 -48.66
C ASN A 1000 -8.81 34.44 -48.78
N PHE A 1001 -8.94 33.61 -47.74
CA PHE A 1001 -8.54 32.19 -47.75
C PHE A 1001 -9.28 31.42 -48.86
N VAL A 1002 -10.62 31.53 -48.94
CA VAL A 1002 -11.40 30.85 -49.98
C VAL A 1002 -11.04 31.34 -51.38
N ASN A 1003 -10.86 32.65 -51.56
CA ASN A 1003 -10.52 33.26 -52.85
C ASN A 1003 -9.12 32.89 -53.36
N TYR A 1004 -8.31 32.14 -52.61
CA TYR A 1004 -7.07 31.53 -53.14
C TYR A 1004 -7.37 30.60 -54.33
N ASN A 1005 -8.53 29.93 -54.33
CA ASN A 1005 -9.10 29.37 -55.54
C ASN A 1005 -10.03 30.42 -56.19
N PRO A 1006 -9.72 30.96 -57.38
CA PRO A 1006 -10.51 32.02 -58.01
C PRO A 1006 -11.90 31.57 -58.47
N ASP A 1007 -12.16 30.26 -58.56
CA ASP A 1007 -13.48 29.69 -58.85
C ASP A 1007 -14.37 29.57 -57.58
N GLN A 1008 -13.86 29.99 -56.41
CA GLN A 1008 -14.56 29.90 -55.12
C GLN A 1008 -14.66 31.26 -54.44
N ASN A 1009 -15.75 31.48 -53.71
CA ASN A 1009 -15.93 32.67 -52.88
C ASN A 1009 -16.75 32.33 -51.63
N PHE A 1010 -16.36 32.87 -50.47
CA PHE A 1010 -16.99 32.56 -49.18
C PHE A 1010 -18.44 33.06 -49.12
N TRP A 1011 -18.72 34.27 -49.58
CA TRP A 1011 -20.05 34.90 -49.56
C TRP A 1011 -20.91 34.54 -50.79
N GLY A 1012 -20.29 34.15 -51.90
CA GLY A 1012 -20.98 33.73 -53.12
C GLY A 1012 -21.37 32.25 -53.15
N ASN A 1013 -20.78 31.41 -52.29
CA ASN A 1013 -21.09 29.98 -52.22
C ASN A 1013 -20.92 29.46 -50.78
N THR A 1014 -22.01 29.44 -50.02
CA THR A 1014 -22.03 29.00 -48.61
C THR A 1014 -21.50 27.57 -48.40
N TYR A 1015 -21.75 26.65 -49.34
CA TYR A 1015 -21.21 25.29 -49.26
C TYR A 1015 -19.68 25.26 -49.39
N ALA A 1016 -19.12 26.08 -50.29
CA ALA A 1016 -17.68 26.23 -50.41
C ALA A 1016 -17.07 26.90 -49.16
N GLY A 1017 -17.69 27.96 -48.64
CA GLY A 1017 -17.19 28.66 -47.46
C GLY A 1017 -17.22 27.83 -46.18
N LEU A 1018 -18.32 27.11 -45.89
CA LEU A 1018 -18.41 26.24 -44.70
C LEU A 1018 -17.40 25.09 -44.71
N ILE A 1019 -17.22 24.41 -45.84
CA ILE A 1019 -16.22 23.33 -45.96
C ILE A 1019 -14.79 23.87 -45.78
N ARG A 1020 -14.50 25.05 -46.36
CA ARG A 1020 -13.18 25.70 -46.22
C ARG A 1020 -12.95 26.21 -44.79
N LEU A 1021 -13.99 26.64 -44.09
CA LEU A 1021 -13.94 26.99 -42.66
C LEU A 1021 -13.59 25.78 -41.79
N ARG A 1022 -14.21 24.60 -41.99
CA ARG A 1022 -13.77 23.37 -41.29
C ARG A 1022 -12.35 22.98 -41.66
N GLN A 1023 -11.99 23.01 -42.94
CA GLN A 1023 -10.62 22.66 -43.37
C GLN A 1023 -9.58 23.58 -42.73
N TYR A 1024 -9.86 24.88 -42.64
CA TYR A 1024 -9.04 25.83 -41.92
C TYR A 1024 -8.96 25.48 -40.41
N ILE A 1025 -10.10 25.37 -39.72
CA ILE A 1025 -10.17 25.15 -38.25
C ILE A 1025 -9.57 23.79 -37.83
N VAL A 1026 -9.81 22.72 -38.58
CA VAL A 1026 -9.30 21.36 -38.29
C VAL A 1026 -7.85 21.16 -38.80
N GLY A 1027 -7.27 22.15 -39.50
CA GLY A 1027 -5.91 22.06 -40.04
C GLY A 1027 -5.75 21.17 -41.28
N ILE A 1028 -6.84 20.76 -41.93
CA ILE A 1028 -6.84 19.88 -43.10
C ILE A 1028 -6.62 20.72 -44.37
N ASN A 1029 -5.55 20.46 -45.12
CA ASN A 1029 -5.22 21.24 -46.30
C ASN A 1029 -6.26 21.03 -47.45
N PRO A 1030 -6.80 22.10 -48.06
CA PRO A 1030 -7.66 22.04 -49.26
C PRO A 1030 -6.93 21.55 -50.53
N GLY A 1031 -6.61 20.26 -50.57
CA GLY A 1031 -6.15 19.54 -51.76
C GLY A 1031 -5.97 18.07 -51.47
N GLU A 1032 -5.27 17.75 -50.38
CA GLU A 1032 -5.17 16.40 -49.80
C GLU A 1032 -6.56 15.76 -49.63
N ALA A 1033 -7.50 16.51 -49.06
CA ALA A 1033 -8.88 16.05 -48.80
C ALA A 1033 -9.68 15.65 -50.06
N VAL A 1034 -9.22 15.97 -51.27
CA VAL A 1034 -9.89 15.63 -52.55
C VAL A 1034 -8.94 15.10 -53.63
N GLY A 1035 -7.70 14.75 -53.29
CA GLY A 1035 -6.74 14.15 -54.23
C GLY A 1035 -6.14 15.09 -55.28
N ILE A 1036 -6.06 16.40 -55.00
CA ILE A 1036 -5.41 17.40 -55.87
C ILE A 1036 -4.23 18.07 -55.16
N THR A 1037 -3.44 18.86 -55.87
CA THR A 1037 -2.31 19.62 -55.30
C THR A 1037 -2.74 20.42 -54.07
N PRO A 1038 -2.09 20.23 -52.90
CA PRO A 1038 -2.40 21.00 -51.69
C PRO A 1038 -2.19 22.50 -51.88
N TRP A 1039 -2.94 23.31 -51.15
CA TRP A 1039 -2.71 24.75 -51.07
C TRP A 1039 -1.39 25.03 -50.32
N PRO A 1040 -0.67 26.12 -50.64
CA PRO A 1040 0.57 26.47 -49.97
C PRO A 1040 0.39 26.63 -48.46
N GLU A 1041 1.41 26.25 -47.70
CA GLU A 1041 1.42 26.34 -46.23
C GLU A 1041 1.11 27.76 -45.72
N ALA A 1042 1.63 28.79 -46.41
CA ALA A 1042 1.34 30.20 -46.14
C ALA A 1042 -0.16 30.60 -46.28
N VAL A 1043 -0.97 29.80 -46.98
CA VAL A 1043 -2.42 29.96 -47.05
C VAL A 1043 -3.10 29.29 -45.85
N MET A 1044 -2.64 28.10 -45.45
CA MET A 1044 -3.13 27.41 -44.24
C MET A 1044 -2.81 28.16 -42.94
N ASN A 1045 -1.72 28.93 -42.95
CA ASN A 1045 -1.21 29.73 -41.83
C ASN A 1045 -1.70 31.20 -41.87
N MET A 1046 -2.67 31.54 -42.72
CA MET A 1046 -3.33 32.86 -42.66
C MET A 1046 -4.00 33.06 -41.30
N MET A 1047 -3.85 34.25 -40.72
CA MET A 1047 -4.52 34.68 -39.49
C MET A 1047 -5.19 36.04 -39.75
N PRO A 1048 -6.30 36.37 -39.06
CA PRO A 1048 -6.96 37.67 -39.24
C PRO A 1048 -6.15 38.81 -38.63
N THR A 1049 -6.24 40.01 -39.21
CA THR A 1049 -5.52 41.18 -38.70
C THR A 1049 -6.29 42.47 -39.01
N PRO A 1050 -6.57 43.32 -38.00
CA PRO A 1050 -6.50 43.03 -36.56
C PRO A 1050 -7.74 42.23 -36.12
N LEU A 1051 -7.54 41.05 -35.53
CA LEU A 1051 -8.52 40.47 -34.61
C LEU A 1051 -7.96 40.67 -33.20
N ILE A 1052 -8.48 41.68 -32.51
CA ILE A 1052 -7.93 42.14 -31.23
C ILE A 1052 -8.35 41.15 -30.14
N GLU A 1053 -7.37 40.62 -29.42
CA GLU A 1053 -7.60 39.78 -28.24
C GLU A 1053 -7.99 40.66 -27.03
N ALA A 1054 -8.60 40.07 -26.00
CA ALA A 1054 -8.68 40.74 -24.71
C ALA A 1054 -7.25 41.03 -24.18
N GLU A 1055 -7.10 42.00 -23.26
CA GLU A 1055 -5.80 42.30 -22.63
C GLU A 1055 -5.12 41.00 -22.15
N PRO A 1056 -3.91 40.67 -22.65
CA PRO A 1056 -3.23 39.43 -22.29
C PRO A 1056 -2.83 39.48 -20.82
N LYS A 1057 -2.55 38.30 -20.26
CA LYS A 1057 -2.28 38.11 -18.84
C LYS A 1057 -1.21 39.08 -18.32
N LEU A 1058 -1.63 40.11 -17.59
CA LEU A 1058 -0.75 41.15 -17.01
C LEU A 1058 0.05 40.65 -15.79
N PHE A 1059 0.23 39.34 -15.66
CA PHE A 1059 0.93 38.65 -14.58
C PHE A 1059 1.34 37.26 -15.05
N TYR A 1060 2.51 36.77 -14.63
CA TYR A 1060 2.99 35.43 -15.01
C TYR A 1060 2.99 34.45 -13.84
N ASP A 1061 2.93 33.16 -14.18
CA ASP A 1061 2.97 32.07 -13.20
C ASP A 1061 4.41 31.76 -12.79
N TYR A 1062 4.64 31.45 -11.52
CA TYR A 1062 5.93 30.98 -11.02
C TYR A 1062 6.24 29.55 -11.52
N PHE A 1063 5.23 28.72 -11.76
CA PHE A 1063 5.38 27.28 -12.00
C PHE A 1063 5.51 26.87 -13.47
N SER A 1064 5.39 27.80 -14.43
CA SER A 1064 5.43 27.49 -15.86
C SER A 1064 6.09 28.60 -16.68
N ASP A 1065 6.79 28.23 -17.76
CA ASP A 1065 7.30 29.17 -18.77
C ASP A 1065 6.14 29.98 -19.38
N TYR A 1066 6.22 31.30 -19.27
CA TYR A 1066 5.24 32.24 -19.82
C TYR A 1066 5.82 32.95 -21.05
N TYR A 1067 5.39 32.55 -22.24
CA TYR A 1067 5.79 33.16 -23.51
C TYR A 1067 5.16 34.55 -23.67
N LEU A 1068 5.95 35.53 -24.09
CA LEU A 1068 5.47 36.90 -24.22
C LEU A 1068 4.61 37.05 -25.49
N PRO A 1069 3.39 37.62 -25.40
CA PRO A 1069 2.47 37.76 -26.53
C PRO A 1069 3.05 38.66 -27.62
N LEU A 1070 2.69 38.40 -28.88
CA LEU A 1070 3.14 39.21 -30.02
C LEU A 1070 2.18 40.39 -30.25
N PRO A 1071 2.63 41.65 -30.12
CA PRO A 1071 1.80 42.79 -30.43
C PRO A 1071 1.80 43.10 -31.92
N TYR A 1072 0.76 43.77 -32.40
CA TYR A 1072 0.61 44.30 -33.75
C TYR A 1072 0.63 45.83 -33.74
N LYS A 1073 1.22 46.45 -34.77
CA LYS A 1073 1.15 47.89 -35.01
C LYS A 1073 1.02 48.18 -36.50
N GLU A 1074 0.05 49.00 -36.88
CA GLU A 1074 -0.15 49.34 -38.29
C GLU A 1074 1.07 50.10 -38.85
N GLY A 1075 1.56 49.66 -40.00
CA GLY A 1075 2.68 50.29 -40.71
C GLY A 1075 4.07 50.06 -40.09
N ALA A 1076 4.22 49.22 -39.07
CA ALA A 1076 5.51 48.92 -38.44
C ALA A 1076 5.70 47.42 -38.16
N SER A 1077 6.95 46.97 -38.09
CA SER A 1077 7.31 45.57 -37.84
C SER A 1077 7.76 45.35 -36.40
N PHE A 1078 7.23 44.31 -35.73
CA PHE A 1078 7.62 44.01 -34.35
C PHE A 1078 9.04 43.45 -34.30
N ALA A 1079 9.89 44.07 -33.47
CA ALA A 1079 11.32 43.79 -33.38
C ALA A 1079 11.73 43.13 -32.05
N GLY A 1080 10.76 42.65 -31.27
CA GLY A 1080 10.97 41.96 -30.00
C GLY A 1080 10.65 42.79 -28.76
N TRP A 1081 10.48 42.09 -27.63
CA TRP A 1081 10.36 42.68 -26.30
C TRP A 1081 11.74 42.91 -25.68
N TYR A 1082 11.88 44.00 -24.94
CA TYR A 1082 13.07 44.33 -24.17
C TYR A 1082 12.67 44.75 -22.75
N ASP A 1083 13.45 44.38 -21.74
CA ASP A 1083 13.23 44.77 -20.33
C ASP A 1083 13.55 46.27 -20.05
N ASN A 1084 14.07 46.97 -21.05
CA ASN A 1084 14.52 48.36 -20.96
C ASN A 1084 14.05 49.21 -22.14
N SER A 1085 13.70 50.48 -21.86
CA SER A 1085 13.20 51.46 -22.84
C SER A 1085 14.21 51.87 -23.91
N ASN A 1086 15.48 51.48 -23.75
CA ASN A 1086 16.56 51.77 -24.70
C ASN A 1086 16.76 50.64 -25.72
N PHE A 1087 16.04 49.53 -25.57
CA PHE A 1087 16.09 48.35 -26.45
C PHE A 1087 17.49 47.74 -26.62
N SER A 1088 18.29 47.78 -25.56
CA SER A 1088 19.62 47.15 -25.47
C SER A 1088 19.53 45.72 -24.93
N GLY A 1089 20.45 44.84 -25.33
CA GLY A 1089 20.42 43.42 -25.01
C GLY A 1089 19.87 42.55 -26.15
N GLU A 1090 19.48 41.33 -25.83
CA GLU A 1090 18.76 40.43 -26.75
C GLU A 1090 17.24 40.55 -26.56
N ALA A 1091 16.46 40.14 -27.56
CA ALA A 1091 15.00 40.20 -27.48
C ALA A 1091 14.45 39.05 -26.62
N ILE A 1092 13.58 39.39 -25.67
CA ILE A 1092 13.00 38.45 -24.72
C ILE A 1092 11.72 37.85 -25.32
N THR A 1093 11.57 36.53 -25.23
CA THR A 1093 10.42 35.77 -25.78
C THR A 1093 9.69 34.95 -24.72
N VAL A 1094 10.30 34.70 -23.57
CA VAL A 1094 9.76 33.88 -22.49
C VAL A 1094 10.22 34.41 -21.13
N ILE A 1095 9.33 34.34 -20.13
CA ILE A 1095 9.65 34.41 -18.71
C ILE A 1095 9.72 32.98 -18.21
N THR A 1096 10.88 32.48 -17.84
CA THR A 1096 11.04 31.06 -17.47
C THR A 1096 10.43 30.75 -16.10
N ALA A 1097 9.95 29.52 -15.93
CA ALA A 1097 9.52 29.00 -14.64
C ALA A 1097 10.58 29.23 -13.54
N GLY A 1098 10.13 29.51 -12.33
CA GLY A 1098 10.98 29.92 -11.20
C GLY A 1098 11.32 31.42 -11.15
N SER A 1099 10.92 32.22 -12.15
CA SER A 1099 11.12 33.68 -12.14
C SER A 1099 10.26 34.38 -11.08
N THR A 1100 10.78 35.43 -10.43
CA THR A 1100 10.03 36.25 -9.46
C THR A 1100 10.18 37.75 -9.71
N GLY A 1101 9.22 38.54 -9.23
CA GLY A 1101 9.25 40.01 -9.26
C GLY A 1101 8.68 40.62 -10.55
N ASN A 1102 8.15 41.84 -10.46
CA ASN A 1102 7.49 42.52 -11.58
C ASN A 1102 8.42 42.63 -12.80
N LYS A 1103 7.84 42.49 -14.00
CA LYS A 1103 8.54 42.63 -15.28
C LYS A 1103 7.94 43.79 -16.05
N THR A 1104 8.78 44.53 -16.77
CA THR A 1104 8.34 45.62 -17.65
C THR A 1104 8.95 45.39 -19.02
N TYR A 1105 8.11 45.26 -20.05
CA TYR A 1105 8.56 44.96 -21.41
C TYR A 1105 8.15 46.06 -22.39
N TYR A 1106 9.13 46.57 -23.13
CA TYR A 1106 8.97 47.61 -24.14
C TYR A 1106 8.93 46.98 -25.53
N ALA A 1107 7.85 47.21 -26.26
CA ALA A 1107 7.70 46.71 -27.63
C ALA A 1107 8.59 47.53 -28.57
N LYS A 1108 9.57 46.89 -29.21
CA LYS A 1108 10.39 47.52 -30.23
C LYS A 1108 9.72 47.41 -31.60
N TRP A 1109 9.81 48.47 -32.39
CA TRP A 1109 9.22 48.56 -33.73
C TRP A 1109 10.27 49.07 -34.72
N ASN A 1110 10.34 48.46 -35.91
CA ASN A 1110 11.09 48.97 -37.07
C ASN A 1110 10.13 49.35 -38.21
#